data_AF-A0A8C8XF58-F1
#
_entry.id   AF-A0A8C8XF58-F1
#
_cell.length_a   1.000
_cell.length_b   1.000
_cell.length_c   1.000
_cell.angle_alpha   90.00
_cell.angle_beta   90.00
_cell.angle_gamma   90.00
#
_symmetry.space_group_name_H-M   'P 1'
#
loop_
_entity.id
_entity.type
_entity.pdbx_description
1 polymer ?
#
loop_
_entity_poly.entity_id
_entity_poly.type
_entity_poly.pdbx_seq_one_letter_code
_entity_poly.pdbx_strand_id
1 'polypeptide(L)'
;RMCVPVGGLLATLATALGVVVAFAPAPRITWEHGEVRLEKFHEPGIFNYSVLLLSEDKSTLYVGAREAVFALNALNVSEKQHEAYWKVSEDKKAKCAEKGKSRQTECLNYIRVLQPLGPGALYVCGTNAFQPACDHLNLTSFQFLGRSEDGKGRCPFDPAQSYTSVMVDGELYSGTSYNFLGSEPIISRNSSHSPLRTEYAIPWLNEPNFVFADVIRESPDGTDSGDDRVYFFFTEVAVEYEFVFKLMIPRVARVCKGDQGGLRTLQKKWTSFLKARLICSRPESNLVFNVLQAVFVLRAPDLKEPVFYGVFTPQLNNVGLSAVCAYNLSTAEAVFSRGKYMQSATVEQSHTKWVRYNGAVPTPRPGACINREARAANFSSSLGLPDKTLQFVKDHPLMDGSVTPTDNRPRLVTGNVNYTQIVVDRTRALDGTVYDVMFIGTDRGALHKAVNLENDAHIIEETQLFQDFEPVQTLLLNSEKGGRLVYAGSSSGVVQAPVAFCGKHGTCEDCVLARDPYCAWSRAAAACVALPPHQTDGPSRTLIQKMSGDASACPDKSKESFRQHFFKHGGTAELKCSPKSNLARVVWKFRDGVLDADGPKYSLVGRKHLLIFNLSEGDSGVYRCLSEERVRNGTVLRVLAKHVLEVKTAPRATEAPASPGARTEGGRTTARAVTEPARGPPPQTSAARVPVPGAVAPPPSPAPTGTSCEPKIVINTVPQVHSEKTMYLQSSDNRLLMFLFLLFFLLCLCLVSYNCYKGYLPGQCLKFRSAVLLGKKQPVADFCEFEQSAKETLVEPGSFSQQNGGQPRPALDTGYETEQDTMASRVPTDREDSQRLDDLPARDGPFDVKCELKYADSDADGD
;
A
#
# COMPACT_ATOMS: atom_id res chain seq x y z
N ARG A 1 -37.27 -14.11 -11.69
CA ARG A 1 -36.76 -13.52 -10.43
C ARG A 1 -36.13 -12.19 -10.78
N MET A 2 -36.71 -11.07 -10.34
CA MET A 2 -36.17 -9.73 -10.62
C MET A 2 -35.17 -9.36 -9.52
N CYS A 3 -33.91 -9.10 -9.90
CA CYS A 3 -32.95 -8.45 -9.02
C CYS A 3 -32.88 -6.96 -9.40
N VAL A 4 -33.52 -6.10 -8.62
CA VAL A 4 -33.33 -4.65 -8.70
C VAL A 4 -32.01 -4.31 -7.97
N PRO A 5 -31.08 -3.55 -8.57
CA PRO A 5 -29.84 -3.20 -7.91
C PRO A 5 -30.06 -2.10 -6.86
N VAL A 6 -29.74 -2.42 -5.60
CA VAL A 6 -29.88 -1.53 -4.42
C VAL A 6 -29.12 -0.19 -4.58
N GLY A 7 -28.12 -0.13 -5.47
CA GLY A 7 -27.36 1.10 -5.75
C GLY A 7 -28.19 2.28 -6.27
N GLY A 8 -29.38 2.05 -6.86
CA GLY A 8 -30.25 3.14 -7.33
C GLY A 8 -30.88 3.96 -6.21
N LEU A 9 -31.21 3.34 -5.07
CA LEU A 9 -31.83 4.05 -3.94
C LEU A 9 -30.82 4.89 -3.14
N LEU A 10 -29.57 4.43 -3.03
CA LEU A 10 -28.51 5.19 -2.35
C LEU A 10 -28.17 6.49 -3.09
N ALA A 11 -28.12 6.46 -4.43
CA ALA A 11 -27.87 7.65 -5.24
C ALA A 11 -29.02 8.68 -5.15
N THR A 12 -30.26 8.23 -5.03
CA THR A 12 -31.45 9.10 -4.92
C THR A 12 -31.71 9.63 -3.51
N LEU A 13 -31.24 8.93 -2.46
CA LEU A 13 -31.16 9.53 -1.12
C LEU A 13 -30.02 10.54 -0.98
N ALA A 14 -28.87 10.32 -1.62
CA ALA A 14 -27.74 11.24 -1.55
C ALA A 14 -28.04 12.63 -2.13
N THR A 15 -28.86 12.71 -3.18
CA THR A 15 -29.30 14.00 -3.76
C THR A 15 -30.32 14.74 -2.90
N ALA A 16 -31.06 14.06 -2.01
CA ALA A 16 -32.04 14.67 -1.12
C ALA A 16 -31.44 15.34 0.13
N LEU A 17 -30.16 15.08 0.44
CA LEU A 17 -29.48 15.56 1.65
C LEU A 17 -28.34 16.57 1.39
N GLY A 18 -28.12 16.98 0.15
CA GLY A 18 -27.22 18.10 -0.18
C GLY A 18 -25.72 17.90 0.06
N VAL A 19 -25.29 16.72 0.53
CA VAL A 19 -23.87 16.37 0.73
C VAL A 19 -23.49 15.27 -0.24
N VAL A 20 -23.15 15.66 -1.48
CA VAL A 20 -22.45 14.76 -2.41
C VAL A 20 -21.02 14.63 -1.92
N VAL A 21 -20.72 13.52 -1.23
CA VAL A 21 -19.37 13.18 -0.79
C VAL A 21 -18.51 12.90 -2.03
N ALA A 22 -17.71 13.89 -2.44
CA ALA A 22 -16.83 13.79 -3.60
C ALA A 22 -15.69 12.80 -3.33
N PHE A 23 -15.90 11.54 -3.67
CA PHE A 23 -14.81 10.57 -3.81
C PHE A 23 -14.11 10.78 -5.15
N ALA A 24 -12.81 10.47 -5.18
CA ALA A 24 -12.06 10.40 -6.42
C ALA A 24 -12.74 9.42 -7.40
N PRO A 25 -12.74 9.72 -8.70
CA PRO A 25 -13.32 8.83 -9.69
C PRO A 25 -12.56 7.51 -9.76
N ALA A 26 -13.20 6.47 -10.30
CA ALA A 26 -12.50 5.26 -10.70
C ALA A 26 -11.34 5.59 -11.68
N PRO A 27 -10.26 4.79 -11.71
CA PRO A 27 -9.15 4.99 -12.63
C PRO A 27 -9.64 5.14 -14.08
N ARG A 28 -9.24 6.22 -14.76
CA ARG A 28 -9.77 6.52 -16.09
C ARG A 28 -9.45 5.41 -17.09
N ILE A 29 -8.26 4.83 -17.04
CA ILE A 29 -7.87 3.66 -17.83
C ILE A 29 -7.34 2.59 -16.86
N THR A 30 -7.68 1.32 -17.09
CA THR A 30 -7.02 0.18 -16.45
C THR A 30 -6.14 -0.51 -17.49
N TRP A 31 -4.85 -0.68 -17.18
CA TRP A 31 -3.91 -1.44 -17.99
C TRP A 31 -3.74 -2.84 -17.40
N GLU A 32 -4.25 -3.82 -18.15
CA GLU A 32 -3.99 -5.24 -17.89
C GLU A 32 -2.50 -5.55 -18.06
N HIS A 33 -2.00 -6.50 -17.28
CA HIS A 33 -0.56 -6.79 -17.21
C HIS A 33 0.06 -7.13 -18.58
N GLY A 34 -0.67 -7.87 -19.42
CA GLY A 34 -0.20 -8.26 -20.76
C GLY A 34 -0.29 -7.15 -21.82
N GLU A 35 -0.88 -5.99 -21.50
CA GLU A 35 -0.98 -4.88 -22.44
C GLU A 35 0.22 -3.93 -22.38
N VAL A 36 0.85 -3.78 -21.21
CA VAL A 36 1.95 -2.85 -20.98
C VAL A 36 3.28 -3.58 -20.83
N ARG A 37 4.38 -2.91 -21.20
CA ARG A 37 5.72 -3.46 -20.96
C ARG A 37 6.13 -3.13 -19.52
N LEU A 38 6.25 -4.17 -18.71
CA LEU A 38 6.69 -4.14 -17.32
C LEU A 38 7.84 -5.13 -17.17
N GLU A 39 9.01 -4.66 -16.74
CA GLU A 39 10.13 -5.56 -16.46
C GLU A 39 9.99 -6.14 -15.05
N LYS A 40 10.47 -7.37 -14.84
CA LYS A 40 10.29 -8.10 -13.59
C LYS A 40 11.56 -8.77 -13.11
N PHE A 41 11.67 -8.89 -11.80
CA PHE A 41 12.65 -9.74 -11.13
C PHE A 41 11.98 -10.64 -10.09
N HIS A 42 12.37 -11.90 -10.07
CA HIS A 42 12.17 -12.82 -8.96
C HIS A 42 13.26 -13.91 -9.03
N GLU A 43 13.56 -14.53 -7.90
CA GLU A 43 14.57 -15.58 -7.77
C GLU A 43 13.88 -16.84 -7.21
N PRO A 44 13.97 -18.01 -7.87
CA PRO A 44 13.24 -19.21 -7.44
C PRO A 44 13.54 -19.61 -5.98
N GLY A 45 12.47 -19.72 -5.17
CA GLY A 45 12.56 -20.08 -3.75
C GLY A 45 12.79 -18.90 -2.79
N ILE A 46 13.00 -17.70 -3.33
CA ILE A 46 13.12 -16.45 -2.57
C ILE A 46 11.81 -15.64 -2.70
N PHE A 47 11.46 -14.93 -1.64
CA PHE A 47 10.17 -14.24 -1.48
C PHE A 47 10.36 -12.96 -0.63
N ASN A 48 9.30 -12.16 -0.48
CA ASN A 48 9.24 -11.00 0.43
C ASN A 48 10.27 -9.91 0.10
N TYR A 49 10.25 -9.46 -1.15
CA TYR A 49 11.07 -8.37 -1.71
C TYR A 49 10.61 -7.01 -1.15
N SER A 50 10.90 -6.80 0.13
CA SER A 50 10.23 -5.82 1.01
C SER A 50 11.09 -4.58 1.30
N VAL A 51 12.36 -4.56 0.87
CA VAL A 51 13.24 -3.40 0.99
C VAL A 51 13.91 -3.11 -0.35
N LEU A 52 13.83 -1.87 -0.82
CA LEU A 52 14.44 -1.39 -2.06
C LEU A 52 15.36 -0.22 -1.74
N LEU A 53 16.58 -0.23 -2.30
CA LEU A 53 17.55 0.86 -2.19
C LEU A 53 18.20 1.08 -3.56
N LEU A 54 18.20 2.33 -4.04
CA LEU A 54 18.90 2.71 -5.26
C LEU A 54 20.35 3.10 -4.95
N SER A 55 21.30 2.75 -5.80
CA SER A 55 22.70 3.18 -5.70
C SER A 55 22.85 4.70 -5.85
N GLU A 56 23.96 5.27 -5.38
CA GLU A 56 24.22 6.72 -5.46
C GLU A 56 24.28 7.24 -6.91
N ASP A 57 24.84 6.43 -7.82
CA ASP A 57 24.91 6.66 -9.27
C ASP A 57 23.62 6.24 -10.02
N LYS A 58 22.65 5.67 -9.30
CA LYS A 58 21.33 5.23 -9.77
C LYS A 58 21.34 4.20 -10.91
N SER A 59 22.47 3.52 -11.10
CA SER A 59 22.62 2.45 -12.09
C SER A 59 22.21 1.06 -11.57
N THR A 60 22.22 0.86 -10.24
CA THR A 60 21.92 -0.41 -9.58
C THR A 60 20.78 -0.26 -8.56
N LEU A 61 19.82 -1.18 -8.63
CA LEU A 61 18.78 -1.35 -7.62
C LEU A 61 19.17 -2.51 -6.69
N TYR A 62 19.41 -2.20 -5.42
CA TYR A 62 19.59 -3.20 -4.37
C TYR A 62 18.23 -3.63 -3.81
N VAL A 63 18.05 -4.93 -3.63
CA VAL A 63 16.77 -5.52 -3.19
C VAL A 63 17.02 -6.44 -2.00
N GLY A 64 16.43 -6.10 -0.85
CA GLY A 64 16.38 -6.93 0.34
C GLY A 64 15.16 -7.84 0.33
N ALA A 65 15.39 -9.15 0.38
CA ALA A 65 14.35 -10.18 0.35
C ALA A 65 14.46 -11.12 1.57
N ARG A 66 13.71 -12.22 1.56
CA ARG A 66 13.87 -13.30 2.54
C ARG A 66 15.12 -14.13 2.23
N GLU A 67 16.06 -14.14 3.18
CA GLU A 67 17.36 -14.82 3.16
C GLU A 67 18.34 -14.37 2.06
N ALA A 68 18.07 -13.27 1.36
CA ALA A 68 18.90 -12.80 0.24
C ALA A 68 18.90 -11.27 0.08
N VAL A 69 20.00 -10.75 -0.46
CA VAL A 69 20.12 -9.40 -1.03
C VAL A 69 20.57 -9.54 -2.49
N PHE A 70 20.00 -8.75 -3.39
CA PHE A 70 20.34 -8.72 -4.82
C PHE A 70 20.81 -7.35 -5.25
N ALA A 71 21.65 -7.29 -6.29
CA ALA A 71 21.91 -6.11 -7.09
C ALA A 71 21.37 -6.34 -8.51
N LEU A 72 20.50 -5.46 -8.98
CA LEU A 72 19.84 -5.51 -10.28
C LEU A 72 20.20 -4.28 -11.10
N ASN A 73 20.25 -4.38 -12.42
CA ASN A 73 20.34 -3.20 -13.29
C ASN A 73 19.10 -2.33 -13.09
N ALA A 74 19.26 -1.07 -12.68
CA ALA A 74 18.14 -0.17 -12.42
C ALA A 74 17.36 0.20 -13.69
N LEU A 75 17.97 0.11 -14.88
CA LEU A 75 17.31 0.35 -16.16
C LEU A 75 16.52 -0.87 -16.65
N ASN A 76 16.87 -2.08 -16.20
CA ASN A 76 16.17 -3.32 -16.52
C ASN A 76 16.32 -4.33 -15.37
N VAL A 77 15.36 -4.35 -14.44
CA VAL A 77 15.45 -5.19 -13.22
C VAL A 77 15.54 -6.69 -13.51
N SER A 78 15.18 -7.16 -14.71
CA SER A 78 15.36 -8.56 -15.10
C SER A 78 16.83 -8.98 -15.20
N GLU A 79 17.75 -8.03 -15.32
CA GLU A 79 19.21 -8.26 -15.32
C GLU A 79 19.76 -8.26 -13.88
N LYS A 80 19.84 -9.45 -13.28
CA LYS A 80 20.56 -9.69 -12.02
C LYS A 80 22.06 -9.49 -12.23
N GLN A 81 22.66 -8.53 -11.52
CA GLN A 81 24.11 -8.28 -11.52
C GLN A 81 24.81 -9.15 -10.48
N HIS A 82 24.32 -9.14 -9.22
CA HIS A 82 24.90 -9.89 -8.11
C HIS A 82 23.83 -10.40 -7.13
N GLU A 83 24.19 -11.40 -6.32
CA GLU A 83 23.37 -11.96 -5.25
C GLU A 83 24.20 -12.36 -4.04
N ALA A 84 23.64 -12.17 -2.84
CA ALA A 84 24.25 -12.54 -1.57
C ALA A 84 23.21 -13.20 -0.67
N TYR A 85 23.46 -14.43 -0.24
CA TYR A 85 22.55 -15.19 0.62
C TYR A 85 22.96 -15.07 2.09
N TRP A 86 21.98 -14.83 2.96
CA TRP A 86 22.14 -14.82 4.42
C TRP A 86 21.08 -15.70 5.07
N LYS A 87 21.18 -17.00 4.81
CA LYS A 87 20.25 -18.04 5.28
C LYS A 87 20.46 -18.37 6.76
N VAL A 88 19.38 -18.76 7.43
CA VAL A 88 19.45 -19.23 8.83
C VAL A 88 19.96 -20.66 8.87
N SER A 89 20.87 -20.99 9.80
CA SER A 89 21.30 -22.38 10.02
C SER A 89 20.18 -23.25 10.59
N GLU A 90 20.15 -24.54 10.28
CA GLU A 90 19.07 -25.43 10.73
C GLU A 90 18.97 -25.51 12.27
N ASP A 91 20.09 -25.41 12.99
CA ASP A 91 20.09 -25.33 14.47
C ASP A 91 19.37 -24.07 14.99
N LYS A 92 19.55 -22.92 14.32
CA LYS A 92 18.82 -21.68 14.65
C LYS A 92 17.34 -21.80 14.29
N LYS A 93 17.00 -22.44 13.16
CA LYS A 93 15.60 -22.71 12.79
C LYS A 93 14.92 -23.64 13.80
N ALA A 94 15.61 -24.67 14.29
CA ALA A 94 15.14 -25.57 15.33
C ALA A 94 14.88 -24.81 16.65
N LYS A 95 15.87 -24.05 17.14
CA LYS A 95 15.73 -23.21 18.36
C LYS A 95 14.64 -22.15 18.25
N CYS A 96 14.37 -21.63 17.05
CA CYS A 96 13.23 -20.75 16.82
C CYS A 96 11.89 -21.52 16.85
N ALA A 97 11.83 -22.70 16.24
CA ALA A 97 10.63 -23.55 16.25
C ALA A 97 10.27 -24.08 17.65
N GLU A 98 11.27 -24.37 18.48
CA GLU A 98 11.12 -24.71 19.91
C GLU A 98 10.44 -23.59 20.71
N LYS A 99 10.57 -22.33 20.27
CA LYS A 99 9.84 -21.16 20.83
C LYS A 99 8.42 -21.00 20.28
N GLY A 100 7.86 -22.04 19.66
CA GLY A 100 6.49 -22.05 19.13
C GLY A 100 6.30 -21.31 17.80
N LYS A 101 7.38 -20.95 17.10
CA LYS A 101 7.34 -20.22 15.83
C LYS A 101 7.41 -21.14 14.61
N SER A 102 6.82 -20.70 13.50
CA SER A 102 6.73 -21.50 12.28
C SER A 102 8.09 -21.66 11.60
N ARG A 103 8.64 -22.89 11.65
CA ARG A 103 9.94 -23.26 11.05
C ARG A 103 10.06 -22.89 9.56
N GLN A 104 8.95 -22.93 8.82
CA GLN A 104 8.92 -22.73 7.36
C GLN A 104 8.61 -21.30 6.92
N THR A 105 8.15 -20.44 7.83
CA THR A 105 7.76 -19.06 7.48
C THR A 105 8.42 -18.03 8.37
N GLU A 106 8.21 -18.07 9.68
CA GLU A 106 8.72 -17.04 10.60
C GLU A 106 10.21 -17.26 10.98
N CYS A 107 10.66 -18.51 11.10
CA CYS A 107 12.04 -18.88 11.47
C CYS A 107 13.04 -18.78 10.32
N LEU A 108 12.96 -17.70 9.53
CA LEU A 108 13.85 -17.39 8.41
C LEU A 108 14.45 -15.99 8.62
N ASN A 109 15.46 -15.62 7.82
CA ASN A 109 16.06 -14.30 7.90
C ASN A 109 15.38 -13.33 6.93
N TYR A 110 14.50 -12.46 7.40
CA TYR A 110 13.89 -11.44 6.55
C TYR A 110 14.76 -10.19 6.61
N ILE A 111 15.26 -9.70 5.48
CA ILE A 111 15.96 -8.42 5.43
C ILE A 111 14.95 -7.29 5.71
N ARG A 112 15.34 -6.37 6.60
CA ARG A 112 14.49 -5.31 7.14
C ARG A 112 15.20 -3.95 7.14
N VAL A 113 16.53 -3.95 7.26
CA VAL A 113 17.37 -2.76 7.07
C VAL A 113 18.29 -3.01 5.87
N LEU A 114 18.32 -2.08 4.93
CA LEU A 114 19.24 -2.04 3.80
C LEU A 114 19.55 -0.57 3.54
N GLN A 115 20.71 -0.11 3.98
CA GLN A 115 21.09 1.31 3.99
C GLN A 115 22.51 1.51 3.46
N PRO A 116 22.85 2.64 2.84
CA PRO A 116 24.23 2.95 2.48
C PRO A 116 25.06 3.16 3.76
N LEU A 117 26.24 2.53 3.83
CA LEU A 117 27.23 2.79 4.91
C LEU A 117 28.40 3.65 4.40
N GLY A 118 28.69 3.54 3.11
CA GLY A 118 29.70 4.31 2.39
C GLY A 118 29.79 3.81 0.94
N PRO A 119 30.68 4.37 0.10
CA PRO A 119 30.69 4.11 -1.34
C PRO A 119 31.00 2.65 -1.74
N GLY A 120 31.51 1.83 -0.81
CA GLY A 120 31.84 0.42 -1.04
C GLY A 120 31.07 -0.57 -0.16
N ALA A 121 30.10 -0.15 0.64
CA ALA A 121 29.39 -1.04 1.56
C ALA A 121 27.97 -0.61 1.91
N LEU A 122 27.09 -1.60 2.10
CA LEU A 122 25.75 -1.42 2.66
C LEU A 122 25.68 -1.95 4.09
N TYR A 123 24.96 -1.25 4.96
CA TYR A 123 24.54 -1.74 6.27
C TYR A 123 23.25 -2.55 6.12
N VAL A 124 23.26 -3.81 6.52
CA VAL A 124 22.16 -4.75 6.31
C VAL A 124 21.77 -5.38 7.63
N CYS A 125 20.47 -5.42 7.95
CA CYS A 125 19.97 -6.20 9.08
C CYS A 125 18.75 -7.04 8.69
N GLY A 126 18.62 -8.19 9.33
CA GLY A 126 17.45 -9.05 9.18
C GLY A 126 17.02 -9.74 10.47
N THR A 127 15.81 -10.32 10.45
CA THR A 127 15.15 -10.93 11.62
C THR A 127 15.87 -12.19 12.12
N ASN A 128 16.59 -12.88 11.22
CA ASN A 128 17.46 -14.03 11.49
C ASN A 128 16.85 -15.06 12.46
N ALA A 129 15.61 -15.48 12.17
CA ALA A 129 14.80 -16.37 13.02
C ALA A 129 14.66 -15.91 14.48
N PHE A 130 14.14 -14.69 14.68
CA PHE A 130 13.98 -14.05 15.99
C PHE A 130 15.29 -13.88 16.77
N GLN A 131 16.38 -13.65 16.05
CA GLN A 131 17.69 -13.24 16.60
C GLN A 131 18.25 -12.09 15.75
N PRO A 132 17.64 -10.90 15.80
CA PRO A 132 17.96 -9.79 14.91
C PRO A 132 19.46 -9.58 14.81
N ALA A 133 19.99 -9.57 13.59
CA ALA A 133 21.41 -9.44 13.34
C ALA A 133 21.66 -8.42 12.25
N CYS A 134 22.77 -7.70 12.38
CA CYS A 134 23.26 -6.75 11.38
C CYS A 134 24.66 -7.15 10.90
N ASP A 135 24.95 -6.90 9.62
CA ASP A 135 26.25 -7.12 9.01
C ASP A 135 26.47 -6.12 7.87
N HIS A 136 27.71 -6.04 7.38
CA HIS A 136 28.09 -5.17 6.28
C HIS A 136 28.20 -6.00 5.00
N LEU A 137 27.49 -5.59 3.94
CA LEU A 137 27.63 -6.17 2.61
C LEU A 137 28.68 -5.36 1.83
N ASN A 138 29.81 -5.96 1.50
CA ASN A 138 30.83 -5.35 0.66
C ASN A 138 30.33 -5.30 -0.80
N LEU A 139 30.28 -4.12 -1.41
CA LEU A 139 29.73 -3.95 -2.76
C LEU A 139 30.67 -4.43 -3.88
N THR A 140 31.98 -4.52 -3.63
CA THR A 140 32.97 -4.95 -4.62
C THR A 140 33.02 -6.48 -4.76
N SER A 141 32.93 -7.22 -3.65
CA SER A 141 32.87 -8.69 -3.66
C SER A 141 31.43 -9.24 -3.66
N PHE A 142 30.46 -8.38 -3.35
CA PHE A 142 29.06 -8.72 -3.06
C PHE A 142 28.90 -9.81 -1.99
N GLN A 143 29.74 -9.75 -0.94
CA GLN A 143 29.75 -10.70 0.17
C GLN A 143 29.60 -9.99 1.52
N PHE A 144 28.93 -10.67 2.45
CA PHE A 144 28.83 -10.23 3.85
C PHE A 144 30.19 -10.36 4.56
N LEU A 145 30.54 -9.36 5.37
CA LEU A 145 31.82 -9.33 6.08
C LEU A 145 31.87 -10.24 7.33
N GLY A 146 30.75 -10.82 7.75
CA GLY A 146 30.70 -11.76 8.87
C GLY A 146 30.80 -11.08 10.24
N ARG A 147 30.50 -9.78 10.35
CA ARG A 147 30.58 -9.05 11.63
C ARG A 147 29.54 -9.53 12.65
N SER A 148 28.36 -9.93 12.16
CA SER A 148 27.25 -10.47 12.95
C SER A 148 26.95 -9.65 14.22
N GLU A 149 26.77 -8.34 14.07
CA GLU A 149 26.38 -7.43 15.15
C GLU A 149 24.96 -7.75 15.67
N ASP A 150 24.72 -7.50 16.97
CA ASP A 150 23.36 -7.57 17.52
C ASP A 150 22.46 -6.49 16.89
N GLY A 151 21.35 -6.93 16.29
CA GLY A 151 20.34 -6.11 15.66
C GLY A 151 19.21 -5.67 16.60
N LYS A 152 19.22 -6.04 17.89
CA LYS A 152 18.16 -5.71 18.85
C LYS A 152 17.87 -4.19 18.90
N GLY A 153 16.63 -3.80 18.61
CA GLY A 153 16.22 -2.39 18.51
C GLY A 153 16.64 -1.67 17.22
N ARG A 154 17.47 -2.28 16.37
CA ARG A 154 17.80 -1.83 15.00
C ARG A 154 16.90 -2.48 13.96
N CYS A 155 16.51 -3.74 14.22
CA CYS A 155 15.76 -4.63 13.35
C CYS A 155 14.71 -5.40 14.19
N PRO A 156 13.47 -5.64 13.69
CA PRO A 156 12.47 -6.42 14.43
C PRO A 156 12.85 -7.90 14.59
N PHE A 157 12.26 -8.54 15.59
CA PHE A 157 12.40 -10.00 15.83
C PHE A 157 11.48 -10.80 14.90
N ASP A 158 10.22 -10.37 14.82
CA ASP A 158 9.18 -11.02 14.04
C ASP A 158 9.09 -10.38 12.64
N PRO A 159 9.00 -11.14 11.53
CA PRO A 159 8.81 -10.56 10.21
C PRO A 159 7.50 -9.77 10.05
N ALA A 160 6.51 -9.96 10.93
CA ALA A 160 5.25 -9.20 10.96
C ALA A 160 5.30 -7.93 11.84
N GLN A 161 6.35 -7.73 12.65
CA GLN A 161 6.51 -6.49 13.43
C GLN A 161 6.85 -5.31 12.52
N SER A 162 6.23 -4.17 12.80
CA SER A 162 6.50 -2.90 12.10
C SER A 162 7.92 -2.40 12.35
N TYR A 163 8.53 -1.79 11.34
CA TYR A 163 9.89 -1.29 11.41
C TYR A 163 10.07 -0.07 10.51
N THR A 164 11.00 0.82 10.89
CA THR A 164 11.51 1.85 9.99
C THR A 164 12.96 2.19 10.35
N SER A 165 13.73 2.65 9.38
CA SER A 165 15.11 3.08 9.62
C SER A 165 15.58 4.10 8.59
N VAL A 166 16.53 4.94 8.99
CA VAL A 166 17.28 5.85 8.11
C VAL A 166 18.73 5.92 8.58
N MET A 167 19.68 5.89 7.64
CA MET A 167 21.08 6.17 7.92
C MET A 167 21.33 7.68 7.83
N VAL A 168 21.93 8.26 8.86
CA VAL A 168 22.29 9.68 8.89
C VAL A 168 23.75 9.79 9.31
N ASP A 169 24.58 10.24 8.37
CA ASP A 169 26.02 10.50 8.57
C ASP A 169 26.79 9.31 9.18
N GLY A 170 26.38 8.07 8.83
CA GLY A 170 26.98 6.82 9.30
C GLY A 170 26.34 6.24 10.58
N GLU A 171 25.38 6.94 11.19
CA GLU A 171 24.63 6.47 12.36
C GLU A 171 23.23 5.99 11.95
N LEU A 172 22.84 4.79 12.39
CA LEU A 172 21.52 4.24 12.09
C LEU A 172 20.48 4.72 13.11
N TYR A 173 19.45 5.40 12.61
CA TYR A 173 18.26 5.76 13.35
C TYR A 173 17.17 4.72 13.04
N SER A 174 16.56 4.12 14.07
CA SER A 174 15.61 3.01 13.95
C SER A 174 14.35 3.24 14.79
N GLY A 175 13.20 2.77 14.29
CA GLY A 175 11.94 2.62 15.04
C GLY A 175 11.42 1.19 14.85
N THR A 176 11.34 0.40 15.93
CA THR A 176 10.95 -1.03 15.88
C THR A 176 10.61 -1.57 17.28
N SER A 177 10.40 -2.88 17.43
CA SER A 177 10.41 -3.58 18.73
C SER A 177 11.83 -3.87 19.22
N TYR A 178 12.06 -3.70 20.52
CA TYR A 178 13.28 -4.07 21.22
C TYR A 178 13.29 -5.53 21.71
N ASN A 179 12.14 -6.22 21.73
CA ASN A 179 12.01 -7.58 22.25
C ASN A 179 11.28 -8.56 21.31
N PHE A 180 11.38 -9.86 21.64
CA PHE A 180 10.79 -10.97 20.89
C PHE A 180 9.28 -10.85 20.71
N LEU A 181 8.57 -10.41 21.77
CA LEU A 181 7.10 -10.38 21.81
C LEU A 181 6.47 -9.20 21.06
N GLY A 182 7.24 -8.13 20.78
CA GLY A 182 6.70 -6.91 20.18
C GLY A 182 6.19 -5.88 21.20
N SER A 183 6.36 -6.12 22.50
CA SER A 183 5.77 -5.30 23.57
C SER A 183 6.62 -4.10 24.01
N GLU A 184 7.91 -4.07 23.64
CA GLU A 184 8.82 -2.96 23.96
C GLU A 184 9.14 -2.12 22.71
N PRO A 185 8.34 -1.10 22.37
CA PRO A 185 8.65 -0.22 21.25
C PRO A 185 9.84 0.69 21.58
N ILE A 186 10.70 0.92 20.59
CA ILE A 186 11.89 1.75 20.71
C ILE A 186 12.05 2.64 19.48
N ILE A 187 12.35 3.92 19.71
CA ILE A 187 13.05 4.76 18.73
C ILE A 187 14.46 5.01 19.25
N SER A 188 15.47 4.65 18.47
CA SER A 188 16.87 4.70 18.89
C SER A 188 17.82 5.13 17.79
N ARG A 189 18.99 5.62 18.21
CA ARG A 189 20.17 5.80 17.37
C ARG A 189 21.26 4.85 17.83
N ASN A 190 21.71 4.01 16.92
CA ASN A 190 22.93 3.24 17.10
C ASN A 190 24.15 4.11 16.75
N SER A 191 24.97 4.41 17.76
CA SER A 191 26.18 5.22 17.66
C SER A 191 27.22 4.70 18.63
N SER A 192 28.48 4.63 18.19
CA SER A 192 29.61 4.29 19.07
C SER A 192 29.93 5.38 20.09
N HIS A 193 29.53 6.62 19.82
CA HIS A 193 29.86 7.78 20.66
C HIS A 193 28.72 8.18 21.59
N SER A 194 27.48 8.17 21.10
CA SER A 194 26.30 8.54 21.89
C SER A 194 25.07 7.73 21.46
N PRO A 195 24.95 6.48 21.94
CA PRO A 195 23.75 5.68 21.71
C PRO A 195 22.58 6.24 22.52
N LEU A 196 21.47 6.55 21.85
CA LEU A 196 20.27 7.14 22.46
C LEU A 196 19.03 6.31 22.14
N ARG A 197 18.09 6.24 23.09
CA ARG A 197 16.81 5.56 22.94
C ARG A 197 15.67 6.33 23.62
N THR A 198 14.44 6.01 23.25
CA THR A 198 13.25 6.46 23.99
C THR A 198 13.18 5.89 25.40
N GLU A 199 12.42 6.55 26.27
CA GLU A 199 11.95 5.93 27.51
C GLU A 199 10.92 4.84 27.19
N TYR A 200 10.94 3.75 27.97
CA TYR A 200 9.94 2.69 27.87
C TYR A 200 8.74 3.09 28.74
N ALA A 201 7.91 3.99 28.21
CA ALA A 201 6.76 4.54 28.90
C ALA A 201 5.65 4.93 27.91
N ILE A 202 4.39 4.67 28.27
CA ILE A 202 3.20 4.98 27.47
C ILE A 202 3.15 6.44 26.94
N PRO A 203 3.53 7.49 27.72
CA PRO A 203 3.62 8.85 27.20
C PRO A 203 4.48 8.98 25.94
N TRP A 204 5.57 8.21 25.85
CA TRP A 204 6.54 8.27 24.76
C TRP A 204 6.07 7.47 23.54
N LEU A 205 5.73 6.20 23.73
CA LEU A 205 5.29 5.29 22.67
C LEU A 205 4.25 4.31 23.25
N ASN A 206 3.06 4.23 22.64
CA ASN A 206 1.96 3.42 23.14
C ASN A 206 1.43 2.43 22.07
N GLU A 207 1.99 1.21 22.03
CA GLU A 207 1.70 0.21 20.98
C GLU A 207 1.84 0.78 19.53
N PRO A 208 2.99 1.38 19.16
CA PRO A 208 3.18 1.99 17.85
C PRO A 208 3.41 0.95 16.74
N ASN A 209 2.82 1.23 15.57
CA ASN A 209 3.13 0.64 14.28
C ASN A 209 3.97 1.64 13.47
N PHE A 210 5.27 1.37 13.31
CA PHE A 210 6.22 2.24 12.61
C PHE A 210 6.07 2.15 11.09
N VAL A 211 6.03 3.32 10.43
CA VAL A 211 5.77 3.44 8.99
C VAL A 211 6.99 3.97 8.23
N PHE A 212 7.56 5.09 8.68
CA PHE A 212 8.59 5.80 7.92
C PHE A 212 9.49 6.66 8.82
N ALA A 213 10.75 6.85 8.40
CA ALA A 213 11.68 7.78 9.02
C ALA A 213 12.63 8.38 7.97
N ASP A 214 12.98 9.65 8.13
CA ASP A 214 13.86 10.37 7.21
C ASP A 214 14.51 11.59 7.88
N VAL A 215 15.65 12.05 7.37
CA VAL A 215 16.34 13.24 7.83
C VAL A 215 15.93 14.48 7.03
N ILE A 216 15.53 15.50 7.75
CA ILE A 216 15.37 16.85 7.21
C ILE A 216 16.59 17.64 7.65
N ARG A 217 17.50 17.85 6.69
CA ARG A 217 18.68 18.68 6.91
C ARG A 217 18.32 20.16 6.83
N GLU A 218 18.95 20.97 7.68
CA GLU A 218 18.76 22.42 7.65
C GLU A 218 19.56 23.04 6.50
N SER A 219 19.09 24.16 5.93
CA SER A 219 19.76 24.76 4.77
C SER A 219 21.07 25.43 5.18
N PRO A 220 22.21 25.18 4.48
CA PRO A 220 23.48 25.82 4.81
C PRO A 220 23.48 27.34 4.55
N ASP A 221 22.56 27.84 3.71
CA ASP A 221 22.40 29.27 3.42
C ASP A 221 21.48 29.99 4.44
N GLY A 222 20.94 29.25 5.43
CA GLY A 222 20.15 29.80 6.51
C GLY A 222 20.99 30.67 7.45
N THR A 223 20.53 31.89 7.75
CA THR A 223 21.17 32.79 8.75
C THR A 223 21.04 32.31 10.20
N ASP A 224 20.36 31.20 10.43
CA ASP A 224 20.19 30.53 11.72
C ASP A 224 20.80 29.13 11.62
N SER A 225 21.87 28.87 12.38
CA SER A 225 22.62 27.61 12.33
C SER A 225 22.01 26.56 13.24
N GLY A 226 20.81 26.11 12.89
CA GLY A 226 20.14 24.99 13.54
C GLY A 226 20.83 23.64 13.34
N ASP A 227 20.13 22.57 13.71
CA ASP A 227 20.64 21.19 13.73
C ASP A 227 19.68 20.29 12.96
N ASP A 228 20.22 19.33 12.21
CA ASP A 228 19.42 18.41 11.40
C ASP A 228 18.41 17.66 12.28
N ARG A 229 17.22 17.38 11.74
CA ARG A 229 16.14 16.70 12.47
C ARG A 229 15.80 15.37 11.79
N VAL A 230 15.76 14.30 12.57
CA VAL A 230 15.29 12.99 12.10
C VAL A 230 13.83 12.83 12.50
N TYR A 231 12.96 12.68 11.51
CA TYR A 231 11.53 12.52 11.70
C TYR A 231 11.15 11.05 11.70
N PHE A 232 10.14 10.71 12.50
CA PHE A 232 9.55 9.38 12.58
C PHE A 232 8.03 9.48 12.42
N PHE A 233 7.46 8.58 11.64
CA PHE A 233 6.04 8.50 11.36
C PHE A 233 5.53 7.10 11.72
N PHE A 234 4.46 7.06 12.50
CA PHE A 234 3.90 5.83 13.05
C PHE A 234 2.42 6.02 13.42
N THR A 235 1.69 4.93 13.61
CA THR A 235 0.34 4.95 14.20
C THR A 235 0.40 4.31 15.57
N GLU A 236 -0.06 4.96 16.64
CA GLU A 236 -0.07 4.40 18.00
C GLU A 236 -1.47 4.44 18.61
N VAL A 237 -1.67 3.80 19.77
CA VAL A 237 -2.89 3.93 20.56
C VAL A 237 -2.92 5.31 21.21
N ALA A 238 -3.96 6.09 20.92
CA ALA A 238 -4.14 7.44 21.46
C ALA A 238 -4.26 7.41 23.00
N VAL A 239 -3.63 8.40 23.65
CA VAL A 239 -3.75 8.62 25.10
C VAL A 239 -4.65 9.82 25.41
N GLU A 240 -4.85 10.69 24.42
CA GLU A 240 -5.65 11.91 24.49
C GLU A 240 -7.12 11.75 24.10
N TYR A 241 -7.54 10.54 23.70
CA TYR A 241 -8.91 10.24 23.28
C TYR A 241 -9.45 9.02 24.03
N GLU A 242 -10.55 9.23 24.75
CA GLU A 242 -11.37 8.15 25.31
C GLU A 242 -12.42 7.73 24.27
N PHE A 243 -12.43 6.46 23.88
CA PHE A 243 -13.40 5.89 22.95
C PHE A 243 -13.79 4.46 23.37
N VAL A 244 -14.84 3.89 22.75
CA VAL A 244 -15.41 2.57 23.13
C VAL A 244 -14.39 1.42 23.03
N PHE A 245 -13.35 1.60 22.21
CA PHE A 245 -12.20 0.71 22.07
C PHE A 245 -10.94 1.58 21.87
N LYS A 246 -9.74 0.97 21.93
CA LYS A 246 -8.46 1.66 21.68
C LYS A 246 -8.46 2.40 20.33
N LEU A 247 -8.51 3.72 20.37
CA LEU A 247 -8.47 4.55 19.16
C LEU A 247 -7.03 4.68 18.68
N MET A 248 -6.76 4.29 17.43
CA MET A 248 -5.46 4.51 16.81
C MET A 248 -5.32 5.98 16.37
N ILE A 249 -4.13 6.55 16.42
CA ILE A 249 -3.86 7.91 15.94
C ILE A 249 -2.50 7.98 15.20
N PRO A 250 -2.43 8.61 14.02
CA PRO A 250 -1.16 8.84 13.35
C PRO A 250 -0.34 9.90 14.08
N ARG A 251 0.97 9.66 14.14
CA ARG A 251 1.97 10.55 14.73
C ARG A 251 2.99 10.96 13.70
N VAL A 252 3.40 12.22 13.80
CA VAL A 252 4.72 12.67 13.39
C VAL A 252 5.51 12.98 14.66
N ALA A 253 6.73 12.47 14.75
CA ALA A 253 7.68 12.76 15.81
C ALA A 253 9.02 13.20 15.23
N ARG A 254 9.86 13.84 16.03
CA ARG A 254 11.22 14.23 15.64
C ARG A 254 12.21 14.12 16.78
N VAL A 255 13.48 13.95 16.44
CA VAL A 255 14.66 14.13 17.30
C VAL A 255 15.70 14.97 16.58
N CYS A 256 16.60 15.60 17.33
CA CYS A 256 17.71 16.39 16.80
C CYS A 256 18.96 15.51 16.61
N LYS A 257 19.67 15.66 15.48
CA LYS A 257 20.84 14.84 15.14
C LYS A 257 21.98 15.03 16.14
N GLY A 258 22.20 16.25 16.62
CA GLY A 258 23.21 16.60 17.62
C GLY A 258 22.83 16.32 19.08
N ASP A 259 21.70 15.66 19.35
CA ASP A 259 21.33 15.22 20.71
C ASP A 259 22.37 14.20 21.23
N GLN A 260 22.76 14.34 22.49
CA GLN A 260 23.74 13.50 23.18
C GLN A 260 23.16 12.86 24.46
N GLY A 261 21.87 13.07 24.73
CA GLY A 261 21.25 12.74 26.01
C GLY A 261 21.47 13.81 27.07
N GLY A 262 20.90 13.61 28.25
CA GLY A 262 21.11 14.47 29.42
C GLY A 262 22.13 13.91 30.40
N LEU A 263 22.75 14.79 31.20
CA LEU A 263 23.85 14.43 32.10
C LEU A 263 23.38 13.67 33.36
N ARG A 264 22.20 13.99 33.88
CA ARG A 264 21.60 13.39 35.09
C ARG A 264 20.22 12.83 34.79
N THR A 265 19.28 13.70 34.43
CA THR A 265 18.00 13.30 33.84
C THR A 265 18.22 12.90 32.38
N LEU A 266 17.50 11.88 31.88
CA LEU A 266 17.59 11.38 30.49
C LEU A 266 19.00 10.91 30.04
N GLN A 267 19.76 10.26 30.93
CA GLN A 267 21.02 9.60 30.58
C GLN A 267 20.82 8.51 29.51
N LYS A 268 21.53 8.62 28.38
CA LYS A 268 21.37 7.75 27.19
C LYS A 268 19.94 7.74 26.61
N LYS A 269 19.15 8.78 26.90
CA LYS A 269 17.78 8.97 26.38
C LYS A 269 17.69 10.25 25.56
N TRP A 270 16.79 10.30 24.60
CA TRP A 270 16.55 11.52 23.82
C TRP A 270 16.15 12.70 24.72
N THR A 271 16.74 13.87 24.49
CA THR A 271 16.31 15.16 25.10
C THR A 271 15.48 15.99 24.13
N SER A 272 15.49 15.61 22.85
CA SER A 272 14.83 16.29 21.73
C SER A 272 13.53 15.63 21.25
N PHE A 273 13.16 14.46 21.79
CA PHE A 273 11.98 13.71 21.34
C PHE A 273 10.67 14.45 21.63
N LEU A 274 9.94 14.81 20.57
CA LEU A 274 8.57 15.30 20.63
C LEU A 274 7.72 14.61 19.56
N LYS A 275 6.44 14.32 19.87
CA LYS A 275 5.43 13.79 18.94
C LYS A 275 4.17 14.65 18.90
N ALA A 276 3.54 14.71 17.74
CA ALA A 276 2.29 15.43 17.50
C ALA A 276 1.29 14.56 16.73
N ARG A 277 -0.01 14.86 16.88
CA ARG A 277 -1.09 14.27 16.07
C ARG A 277 -0.89 14.66 14.60
N LEU A 278 -0.97 13.69 13.68
CA LEU A 278 -0.98 13.92 12.23
C LEU A 278 -2.39 13.61 11.70
N ILE A 279 -3.12 14.63 11.26
CA ILE A 279 -4.56 14.52 11.00
C ILE A 279 -4.86 14.41 9.51
N CYS A 280 -5.44 13.29 9.07
CA CYS A 280 -6.07 13.17 7.75
C CYS A 280 -7.58 12.95 7.93
N SER A 281 -8.40 13.96 7.60
CA SER A 281 -9.85 13.90 7.75
C SER A 281 -10.56 14.84 6.77
N ARG A 282 -11.84 14.58 6.49
CA ARG A 282 -12.74 15.47 5.76
C ARG A 282 -13.99 15.73 6.62
N PRO A 283 -14.00 16.82 7.43
CA PRO A 283 -15.05 17.09 8.41
C PRO A 283 -16.46 17.18 7.80
N GLU A 284 -16.58 17.74 6.60
CA GLU A 284 -17.86 17.93 5.88
C GLU A 284 -18.54 16.59 5.53
N SER A 285 -17.77 15.50 5.52
CA SER A 285 -18.25 14.13 5.27
C SER A 285 -18.17 13.23 6.50
N ASN A 286 -17.76 13.75 7.67
CA ASN A 286 -17.43 12.99 8.88
C ASN A 286 -16.43 11.82 8.63
N LEU A 287 -15.50 11.98 7.68
CA LEU A 287 -14.50 10.95 7.36
C LEU A 287 -13.20 11.22 8.11
N VAL A 288 -12.72 10.24 8.88
CA VAL A 288 -11.46 10.32 9.63
C VAL A 288 -10.59 9.12 9.27
N PHE A 289 -9.35 9.38 8.82
CA PHE A 289 -8.39 8.36 8.39
C PHE A 289 -7.26 8.30 9.41
N ASN A 290 -7.47 7.48 10.45
CA ASN A 290 -6.66 7.45 11.67
C ASN A 290 -5.61 6.32 11.73
N VAL A 291 -5.36 5.63 10.62
CA VAL A 291 -4.27 4.65 10.48
C VAL A 291 -3.39 5.06 9.30
N LEU A 292 -2.12 5.36 9.56
CA LEU A 292 -1.11 5.68 8.55
C LEU A 292 -0.52 4.39 7.96
N GLN A 293 -0.42 4.31 6.63
CA GLN A 293 0.11 3.16 5.89
C GLN A 293 1.50 3.42 5.29
N ALA A 294 1.72 4.60 4.73
CA ALA A 294 2.98 4.99 4.09
C ALA A 294 3.20 6.50 4.15
N VAL A 295 4.47 6.93 4.07
CA VAL A 295 4.87 8.34 3.94
C VAL A 295 5.96 8.47 2.87
N PHE A 296 5.91 9.54 2.09
CA PHE A 296 6.93 9.95 1.14
C PHE A 296 7.31 11.42 1.36
N VAL A 297 8.60 11.75 1.25
CA VAL A 297 9.10 13.14 1.39
C VAL A 297 9.42 13.71 0.02
N LEU A 298 8.53 14.57 -0.49
CA LEU A 298 8.79 15.27 -1.74
C LEU A 298 9.84 16.38 -1.50
N ARG A 299 10.97 16.26 -2.20
CA ARG A 299 12.05 17.25 -2.26
C ARG A 299 12.25 17.68 -3.70
N ALA A 300 12.24 18.99 -3.97
CA ALA A 300 12.48 19.54 -5.31
C ALA A 300 13.12 20.94 -5.23
N PRO A 301 13.99 21.34 -6.19
CA PRO A 301 14.68 22.63 -6.13
C PRO A 301 13.79 23.87 -6.22
N ASP A 302 12.57 23.73 -6.75
CA ASP A 302 11.58 24.82 -6.85
C ASP A 302 10.64 24.91 -5.63
N LEU A 303 10.71 23.94 -4.71
CA LEU A 303 9.98 23.99 -3.45
C LEU A 303 10.78 24.76 -2.39
N LYS A 304 10.09 25.63 -1.66
CA LYS A 304 10.67 26.36 -0.51
C LYS A 304 11.03 25.44 0.66
N GLU A 305 10.32 24.32 0.78
CA GLU A 305 10.46 23.34 1.86
C GLU A 305 9.99 21.96 1.39
N PRO A 306 10.48 20.86 2.00
CA PRO A 306 9.95 19.53 1.77
C PRO A 306 8.45 19.40 2.13
N VAL A 307 7.74 18.53 1.40
CA VAL A 307 6.33 18.22 1.65
C VAL A 307 6.17 16.73 1.96
N PHE A 308 5.56 16.40 3.08
CA PHE A 308 5.24 15.03 3.46
C PHE A 308 3.92 14.59 2.83
N TYR A 309 3.93 13.55 2.01
CA TYR A 309 2.73 12.89 1.51
C TYR A 309 2.50 11.61 2.30
N GLY A 310 1.33 11.46 2.93
CA GLY A 310 0.96 10.27 3.70
C GLY A 310 -0.28 9.58 3.14
N VAL A 311 -0.27 8.25 3.14
CA VAL A 311 -1.44 7.38 2.86
C VAL A 311 -2.09 6.97 4.16
N PHE A 312 -3.41 7.11 4.24
CA PHE A 312 -4.19 6.81 5.45
C PHE A 312 -5.42 5.97 5.13
N THR A 313 -5.77 5.06 6.04
CA THR A 313 -7.04 4.32 6.06
C THR A 313 -7.78 4.61 7.38
N PRO A 314 -9.11 4.44 7.45
CA PRO A 314 -9.82 4.52 8.71
C PRO A 314 -9.64 3.22 9.51
N GLN A 315 -9.57 3.31 10.83
CA GLN A 315 -9.68 2.14 11.73
C GLN A 315 -11.12 1.63 11.77
N LEU A 316 -12.09 2.56 11.82
CA LEU A 316 -13.52 2.28 11.88
C LEU A 316 -14.12 2.09 10.51
N ASN A 317 -14.97 1.07 10.37
CA ASN A 317 -15.79 0.84 9.17
C ASN A 317 -14.98 0.87 7.86
N ASN A 318 -13.75 0.30 7.87
CA ASN A 318 -12.93 0.25 6.68
C ASN A 318 -13.50 -0.72 5.64
N VAL A 319 -14.41 -0.20 4.81
CA VAL A 319 -14.99 -0.88 3.65
C VAL A 319 -14.13 -0.70 2.38
N GLY A 320 -12.82 -0.60 2.54
CA GLY A 320 -11.87 -0.26 1.47
C GLY A 320 -11.77 1.25 1.22
N LEU A 321 -11.66 2.06 2.27
CA LEU A 321 -11.54 3.51 2.19
C LEU A 321 -10.08 3.93 2.39
N SER A 322 -9.56 4.74 1.46
CA SER A 322 -8.20 5.28 1.54
C SER A 322 -8.17 6.78 1.25
N ALA A 323 -7.25 7.50 1.88
CA ALA A 323 -7.00 8.91 1.64
C ALA A 323 -5.50 9.20 1.52
N VAL A 324 -5.16 10.24 0.76
CA VAL A 324 -3.81 10.81 0.69
C VAL A 324 -3.88 12.23 1.23
N CYS A 325 -3.06 12.55 2.23
CA CYS A 325 -2.89 13.89 2.77
C CYS A 325 -1.46 14.39 2.53
N ALA A 326 -1.31 15.67 2.20
CA ALA A 326 -0.02 16.34 2.07
C ALA A 326 0.17 17.32 3.23
N TYR A 327 1.38 17.44 3.78
CA TYR A 327 1.69 18.28 4.94
C TYR A 327 2.98 19.06 4.68
N ASN A 328 2.93 20.38 4.90
CA ASN A 328 4.13 21.22 4.83
C ASN A 328 5.01 21.01 6.06
N LEU A 329 6.33 20.99 5.88
CA LEU A 329 7.30 20.92 6.99
C LEU A 329 7.08 22.04 8.01
N SER A 330 6.87 23.27 7.55
CA SER A 330 6.59 24.47 8.37
C SER A 330 5.41 24.31 9.32
N THR A 331 4.36 23.59 8.93
CA THR A 331 3.21 23.30 9.81
C THR A 331 3.63 22.39 10.97
N ALA A 332 4.43 21.35 10.70
CA ALA A 332 4.96 20.47 11.74
C ALA A 332 5.94 21.23 12.65
N GLU A 333 6.87 22.00 12.07
CA GLU A 333 7.81 22.82 12.84
C GLU A 333 7.12 23.87 13.71
N ALA A 334 6.04 24.50 13.25
CA ALA A 334 5.27 25.44 14.07
C ALA A 334 4.67 24.76 15.32
N VAL A 335 4.14 23.53 15.17
CA VAL A 335 3.63 22.74 16.30
C VAL A 335 4.75 22.42 17.29
N PHE A 336 5.90 21.93 16.85
CA PHE A 336 7.00 21.57 17.76
C PHE A 336 7.72 22.77 18.40
N SER A 337 7.94 23.85 17.64
CA SER A 337 8.70 25.03 18.10
C SER A 337 7.88 26.04 18.90
N ARG A 338 6.57 26.15 18.66
CA ARG A 338 5.71 27.18 19.29
C ARG A 338 4.46 26.61 19.97
N GLY A 339 4.04 25.40 19.62
CA GLY A 339 2.85 24.77 20.19
C GLY A 339 2.92 24.55 21.71
N LYS A 340 1.75 24.39 22.33
CA LYS A 340 1.62 23.94 23.71
C LYS A 340 1.81 22.42 23.79
N TYR A 341 2.23 21.95 24.95
CA TYR A 341 2.37 20.53 25.26
C TYR A 341 1.06 19.99 25.85
N MET A 342 0.87 18.68 25.83
CA MET A 342 -0.13 18.01 26.67
C MET A 342 0.52 17.54 27.98
N GLN A 343 -0.25 17.49 29.06
CA GLN A 343 0.13 16.89 30.33
C GLN A 343 -0.90 15.83 30.74
N SER A 344 -0.41 14.73 31.30
CA SER A 344 -1.20 13.77 32.07
C SER A 344 -1.60 14.37 33.42
N ALA A 345 -2.91 14.44 33.68
CA ALA A 345 -3.50 14.82 34.95
C ALA A 345 -4.27 13.62 35.54
N THR A 346 -4.01 13.29 36.80
CA THR A 346 -4.79 12.28 37.52
C THR A 346 -6.14 12.86 37.91
N VAL A 347 -7.21 12.25 37.41
CA VAL A 347 -8.59 12.58 37.74
C VAL A 347 -9.16 11.44 38.59
N GLU A 348 -9.75 11.78 39.73
CA GLU A 348 -10.48 10.86 40.62
C GLU A 348 -9.76 9.53 40.91
N GLN A 349 -8.62 9.63 41.63
CA GLN A 349 -7.85 8.53 42.25
C GLN A 349 -7.33 7.39 41.35
N SER A 350 -7.74 7.24 40.09
CA SER A 350 -7.30 6.13 39.22
C SER A 350 -7.21 6.42 37.72
N HIS A 351 -7.81 7.51 37.20
CA HIS A 351 -7.87 7.76 35.76
C HIS A 351 -6.91 8.88 35.32
N THR A 352 -5.94 8.54 34.47
CA THR A 352 -5.04 9.52 33.84
C THR A 352 -5.70 10.11 32.60
N LYS A 353 -6.02 11.41 32.63
CA LYS A 353 -6.52 12.16 31.46
C LYS A 353 -5.45 13.08 30.90
N TRP A 354 -5.41 13.25 29.58
CA TRP A 354 -4.45 14.14 28.92
C TRP A 354 -5.11 15.47 28.54
N VAL A 355 -4.53 16.57 29.00
CA VAL A 355 -5.06 17.94 28.81
C VAL A 355 -3.96 18.90 28.35
N ARG A 356 -4.36 20.05 27.77
CA ARG A 356 -3.41 21.11 27.39
C ARG A 356 -2.66 21.65 28.61
N TYR A 357 -1.33 21.66 28.54
CA TYR A 357 -0.50 22.32 29.53
C TYR A 357 -0.51 23.84 29.33
N ASN A 358 -1.06 24.56 30.31
CA ASN A 358 -1.15 26.02 30.32
C ASN A 358 -0.12 26.72 31.23
N GLY A 359 0.72 25.96 31.95
CA GLY A 359 1.73 26.51 32.84
C GLY A 359 2.94 27.11 32.12
N ALA A 360 3.94 27.54 32.91
CA ALA A 360 5.17 28.13 32.41
C ALA A 360 6.13 27.06 31.85
N VAL A 361 6.40 27.13 30.54
CA VAL A 361 7.36 26.24 29.87
C VAL A 361 8.80 26.64 30.25
N PRO A 362 9.69 25.69 30.61
CA PRO A 362 11.10 25.97 30.89
C PRO A 362 11.85 26.64 29.73
N THR A 363 12.99 27.27 30.06
CA THR A 363 13.94 27.84 29.10
C THR A 363 15.33 27.26 29.37
N PRO A 364 16.06 26.76 28.34
CA PRO A 364 15.67 26.66 26.93
C PRO A 364 14.48 25.71 26.72
N ARG A 365 13.80 25.85 25.56
CA ARG A 365 12.53 25.15 25.27
C ARG A 365 12.73 23.62 25.29
N PRO A 366 11.94 22.85 26.07
CA PRO A 366 12.00 21.39 26.08
C PRO A 366 11.73 20.78 24.69
N GLY A 367 12.58 19.84 24.26
CA GLY A 367 12.49 19.21 22.94
C GLY A 367 12.95 20.08 21.74
N ALA A 368 13.63 21.19 21.99
CA ALA A 368 14.30 21.98 20.96
C ALA A 368 15.75 21.51 20.73
N CYS A 369 16.25 21.65 19.49
CA CYS A 369 17.66 21.42 19.20
C CYS A 369 18.53 22.55 19.78
N ILE A 370 19.83 22.29 19.92
CA ILE A 370 20.81 23.30 20.39
C ILE A 370 21.06 24.32 19.28
N ASN A 371 20.19 25.33 19.21
CA ASN A 371 20.23 26.44 18.25
C ASN A 371 21.20 27.55 18.69
N ARG A 372 21.26 28.64 17.90
CA ARG A 372 22.08 29.82 18.20
C ARG A 372 21.73 30.48 19.55
N GLU A 373 20.46 30.52 19.92
CA GLU A 373 20.00 31.09 21.20
C GLU A 373 20.48 30.26 22.39
N ALA A 374 20.37 28.93 22.31
CA ALA A 374 20.88 28.02 23.33
C ALA A 374 22.40 28.16 23.50
N ARG A 375 23.15 28.23 22.39
CA ARG A 375 24.61 28.46 22.42
C ARG A 375 24.98 29.82 23.03
N ALA A 376 24.22 30.87 22.73
CA ALA A 376 24.40 32.20 23.32
C ALA A 376 24.09 32.23 24.84
N ALA A 377 23.23 31.33 25.32
CA ALA A 377 22.97 31.07 26.74
C ALA A 377 23.94 30.05 27.37
N ASN A 378 25.10 29.80 26.75
CA ASN A 378 26.15 28.84 27.17
C ASN A 378 25.75 27.35 27.15
N PHE A 379 24.68 26.97 26.46
CA PHE A 379 24.35 25.56 26.23
C PHE A 379 24.96 25.07 24.90
N SER A 380 26.10 24.38 24.99
CA SER A 380 26.84 23.86 23.82
C SER A 380 26.36 22.49 23.33
N SER A 381 25.78 21.67 24.21
CA SER A 381 25.17 20.37 23.87
C SER A 381 24.00 20.05 24.82
N SER A 382 23.25 18.97 24.53
CA SER A 382 22.13 18.52 25.37
C SER A 382 22.56 18.14 26.80
N LEU A 383 23.81 17.73 26.99
CA LEU A 383 24.38 17.39 28.31
C LEU A 383 24.44 18.59 29.25
N GLY A 384 24.52 19.81 28.70
CA GLY A 384 24.52 21.06 29.48
C GLY A 384 23.13 21.59 29.81
N LEU A 385 22.04 20.96 29.33
CA LEU A 385 20.68 21.47 29.54
C LEU A 385 20.26 21.38 31.02
N PRO A 386 19.48 22.35 31.54
CA PRO A 386 18.99 22.30 32.91
C PRO A 386 18.09 21.10 33.17
N ASP A 387 18.25 20.44 34.32
CA ASP A 387 17.41 19.30 34.74
C ASP A 387 15.89 19.63 34.69
N LYS A 388 15.50 20.89 34.92
CA LYS A 388 14.11 21.37 34.77
C LYS A 388 13.58 21.26 33.33
N THR A 389 14.42 21.53 32.32
CA THR A 389 14.06 21.38 30.89
C THR A 389 14.02 19.90 30.51
N LEU A 390 14.98 19.11 31.00
CA LEU A 390 15.08 17.67 30.73
C LEU A 390 13.92 16.88 31.36
N GLN A 391 13.56 17.16 32.61
CA GLN A 391 12.41 16.54 33.26
C GLN A 391 11.10 16.93 32.57
N PHE A 392 10.98 18.20 32.12
CA PHE A 392 9.78 18.63 31.40
C PHE A 392 9.58 17.85 30.09
N VAL A 393 10.60 17.71 29.23
CA VAL A 393 10.44 16.92 27.98
C VAL A 393 10.19 15.43 28.26
N LYS A 394 10.78 14.88 29.35
CA LYS A 394 10.51 13.50 29.79
C LYS A 394 9.03 13.25 30.07
N ASP A 395 8.37 14.20 30.73
CA ASP A 395 6.98 14.07 31.17
C ASP A 395 5.97 14.59 30.12
N HIS A 396 6.42 15.44 29.19
CA HIS A 396 5.58 16.12 28.18
C HIS A 396 6.05 15.87 26.72
N PRO A 397 6.22 14.61 26.26
CA PRO A 397 6.65 14.34 24.88
C PRO A 397 5.57 14.60 23.83
N LEU A 398 4.30 14.74 24.21
CA LEU A 398 3.15 14.92 23.32
C LEU A 398 2.77 16.40 23.18
N MET A 399 2.67 16.89 21.94
CA MET A 399 2.16 18.23 21.63
C MET A 399 0.63 18.28 21.62
N ASP A 400 0.06 19.37 22.15
CA ASP A 400 -1.38 19.64 22.07
C ASP A 400 -1.80 20.07 20.66
N GLY A 401 -0.92 20.78 19.94
CA GLY A 401 -1.15 21.12 18.53
C GLY A 401 -1.19 19.86 17.63
N SER A 402 -2.08 19.87 16.66
CA SER A 402 -2.16 18.86 15.60
C SER A 402 -1.53 19.39 14.31
N VAL A 403 -0.80 18.53 13.59
CA VAL A 403 -0.30 18.82 12.25
C VAL A 403 -1.42 18.52 11.25
N THR A 404 -1.98 19.58 10.65
CA THR A 404 -3.06 19.51 9.67
C THR A 404 -2.52 19.52 8.24
N PRO A 405 -3.24 18.96 7.27
CA PRO A 405 -2.76 18.86 5.89
C PRO A 405 -2.88 20.21 5.19
N THR A 406 -2.11 20.40 4.12
CA THR A 406 -2.20 21.57 3.25
C THR A 406 -3.65 21.73 2.76
N ASP A 407 -4.17 22.95 2.87
CA ASP A 407 -5.58 23.30 2.60
C ASP A 407 -6.63 22.61 3.51
N ASN A 408 -6.21 22.07 4.66
CA ASN A 408 -7.03 21.40 5.69
C ASN A 408 -7.92 20.25 5.19
N ARG A 409 -7.59 19.63 4.06
CA ARG A 409 -8.31 18.47 3.49
C ARG A 409 -7.35 17.46 2.85
N PRO A 410 -7.78 16.21 2.59
CA PRO A 410 -6.99 15.27 1.82
C PRO A 410 -6.84 15.71 0.35
N ARG A 411 -5.71 15.36 -0.27
CA ARG A 411 -5.43 15.52 -1.70
C ARG A 411 -6.22 14.53 -2.56
N LEU A 412 -6.55 13.37 -2.00
CA LEU A 412 -7.33 12.32 -2.64
C LEU A 412 -8.10 11.54 -1.55
N VAL A 413 -9.36 11.20 -1.82
CA VAL A 413 -10.15 10.26 -1.00
C VAL A 413 -10.84 9.29 -1.94
N THR A 414 -10.67 7.99 -1.74
CA THR A 414 -11.22 6.94 -2.61
C THR A 414 -11.89 5.83 -1.80
N GLY A 415 -12.71 5.01 -2.48
CA GLY A 415 -13.40 3.87 -1.89
C GLY A 415 -13.31 2.62 -2.77
N ASN A 416 -13.47 1.46 -2.14
CA ASN A 416 -13.25 0.12 -2.69
C ASN A 416 -11.77 -0.19 -3.03
N VAL A 417 -10.81 0.50 -2.42
CA VAL A 417 -9.37 0.20 -2.55
C VAL A 417 -8.61 0.53 -1.26
N ASN A 418 -7.74 -0.39 -0.83
CA ASN A 418 -6.77 -0.12 0.25
C ASN A 418 -5.43 0.25 -0.39
N TYR A 419 -4.96 1.48 -0.12
CA TYR A 419 -3.64 1.91 -0.52
C TYR A 419 -2.60 1.52 0.52
N THR A 420 -1.45 1.01 0.04
CA THR A 420 -0.37 0.47 0.88
C THR A 420 0.87 1.34 0.85
N GLN A 421 1.22 1.91 -0.30
CA GLN A 421 2.47 2.65 -0.51
C GLN A 421 2.26 3.87 -1.42
N ILE A 422 3.13 4.88 -1.29
CA ILE A 422 3.11 6.08 -2.15
C ILE A 422 4.52 6.56 -2.50
N VAL A 423 4.69 7.00 -3.75
CA VAL A 423 5.81 7.88 -4.16
C VAL A 423 5.24 9.03 -5.01
N VAL A 424 5.90 10.19 -5.00
CA VAL A 424 5.42 11.39 -5.70
C VAL A 424 6.52 11.96 -6.58
N ASP A 425 6.25 12.09 -7.89
CA ASP A 425 7.15 12.77 -8.83
C ASP A 425 6.60 14.17 -9.12
N ARG A 426 7.45 15.19 -9.02
CA ARG A 426 7.10 16.57 -9.35
C ARG A 426 7.54 16.87 -10.77
N THR A 427 6.56 17.04 -11.66
CA THR A 427 6.79 17.17 -13.10
C THR A 427 6.20 18.45 -13.68
N ARG A 428 6.72 18.91 -14.81
CA ARG A 428 6.25 20.10 -15.52
C ARG A 428 5.55 19.70 -16.81
N ALA A 429 4.30 20.15 -16.96
CA ALA A 429 3.53 19.99 -18.19
C ALA A 429 4.02 20.95 -19.30
N LEU A 430 3.53 20.74 -20.53
CA LEU A 430 3.90 21.49 -21.74
C LEU A 430 3.57 23.00 -21.66
N ASP A 431 2.59 23.37 -20.85
CA ASP A 431 2.20 24.77 -20.57
C ASP A 431 3.08 25.44 -19.51
N GLY A 432 4.02 24.70 -18.91
CA GLY A 432 4.87 25.15 -17.82
C GLY A 432 4.29 24.93 -16.43
N THR A 433 3.03 24.48 -16.31
CA THR A 433 2.38 24.19 -15.02
C THR A 433 3.05 22.99 -14.34
N VAL A 434 3.29 23.08 -13.02
CA VAL A 434 3.91 22.02 -12.23
C VAL A 434 2.84 21.19 -11.55
N TYR A 435 2.97 19.86 -11.63
CA TYR A 435 2.08 18.89 -11.03
C TYR A 435 2.87 17.90 -10.17
N ASP A 436 2.38 17.69 -8.94
CA ASP A 436 2.83 16.59 -8.08
C ASP A 436 1.99 15.35 -8.44
N VAL A 437 2.61 14.37 -9.11
CA VAL A 437 1.94 13.14 -9.56
C VAL A 437 2.16 12.04 -8.54
N MET A 438 1.07 11.56 -7.97
CA MET A 438 1.04 10.51 -6.96
C MET A 438 0.98 9.14 -7.63
N PHE A 439 1.95 8.27 -7.32
CA PHE A 439 1.95 6.86 -7.67
C PHE A 439 1.66 6.06 -6.40
N ILE A 440 0.52 5.36 -6.37
CA ILE A 440 -0.04 4.78 -5.14
C ILE A 440 -0.27 3.28 -5.34
N GLY A 441 0.42 2.46 -4.56
CA GLY A 441 0.30 0.99 -4.58
C GLY A 441 -0.94 0.50 -3.83
N THR A 442 -1.48 -0.64 -4.24
CA THR A 442 -2.67 -1.27 -3.62
C THR A 442 -2.36 -2.60 -2.94
N ASP A 443 -3.29 -3.03 -2.07
CA ASP A 443 -3.35 -4.38 -1.48
C ASP A 443 -3.66 -5.49 -2.50
N ARG A 444 -3.84 -5.15 -3.78
CA ARG A 444 -4.11 -6.08 -4.89
C ARG A 444 -3.04 -6.04 -5.98
N GLY A 445 -1.86 -5.52 -5.68
CA GLY A 445 -0.73 -5.53 -6.63
C GLY A 445 -0.88 -4.59 -7.82
N ALA A 446 -1.75 -3.58 -7.71
CA ALA A 446 -1.95 -2.55 -8.72
C ALA A 446 -1.29 -1.23 -8.32
N LEU A 447 -1.06 -0.37 -9.31
CA LEU A 447 -0.53 0.98 -9.15
C LEU A 447 -1.49 2.00 -9.74
N HIS A 448 -2.00 2.92 -8.92
CA HIS A 448 -2.78 4.07 -9.36
C HIS A 448 -1.85 5.25 -9.63
N LYS A 449 -2.03 5.93 -10.77
CA LYS A 449 -1.39 7.21 -11.06
C LYS A 449 -2.43 8.33 -10.99
N ALA A 450 -2.24 9.27 -10.07
CA ALA A 450 -3.20 10.33 -9.80
C ALA A 450 -2.55 11.72 -9.74
N VAL A 451 -3.31 12.74 -10.12
CA VAL A 451 -2.92 14.15 -10.07
C VAL A 451 -4.09 14.98 -9.54
N ASN A 452 -3.80 16.03 -8.77
CA ASN A 452 -4.83 16.97 -8.32
C ASN A 452 -5.01 18.08 -9.38
N LEU A 453 -6.20 18.16 -9.99
CA LEU A 453 -6.54 19.15 -11.01
C LEU A 453 -7.51 20.18 -10.40
N GLU A 454 -6.99 21.37 -10.09
CA GLU A 454 -7.78 22.51 -9.57
C GLU A 454 -8.69 22.15 -8.37
N ASN A 455 -8.15 21.32 -7.47
CA ASN A 455 -8.74 20.79 -6.22
C ASN A 455 -9.54 19.49 -6.32
N ASP A 456 -9.73 18.93 -7.52
CA ASP A 456 -10.30 17.60 -7.72
C ASP A 456 -9.23 16.55 -8.08
N ALA A 457 -9.26 15.39 -7.42
CA ALA A 457 -8.38 14.28 -7.75
C ALA A 457 -8.78 13.62 -9.09
N HIS A 458 -7.85 13.55 -10.04
CA HIS A 458 -7.98 12.82 -11.29
C HIS A 458 -7.05 11.59 -11.28
N ILE A 459 -7.63 10.39 -11.27
CA ILE A 459 -6.87 9.15 -11.42
C ILE A 459 -6.72 8.85 -12.92
N ILE A 460 -5.51 9.11 -13.44
CA ILE A 460 -5.15 9.00 -14.86
C ILE A 460 -5.28 7.55 -15.33
N GLU A 461 -4.67 6.64 -14.59
CA GLU A 461 -4.62 5.22 -14.91
C GLU A 461 -4.36 4.34 -13.68
N GLU A 462 -4.73 3.07 -13.81
CA GLU A 462 -4.40 1.97 -12.93
C GLU A 462 -3.64 0.92 -13.74
N THR A 463 -2.61 0.30 -13.17
CA THR A 463 -1.81 -0.74 -13.84
C THR A 463 -1.63 -1.94 -12.94
N GLN A 464 -1.98 -3.13 -13.42
CA GLN A 464 -1.79 -4.38 -12.67
C GLN A 464 -0.30 -4.79 -12.72
N LEU A 465 0.47 -4.48 -11.68
CA LEU A 465 1.89 -4.81 -11.60
C LEU A 465 2.10 -6.31 -11.38
N PHE A 466 1.38 -6.88 -10.41
CA PHE A 466 1.53 -8.26 -9.94
C PHE A 466 0.32 -9.11 -10.40
N GLN A 467 0.56 -10.16 -11.20
CA GLN A 467 -0.51 -10.99 -11.81
C GLN A 467 -1.22 -11.93 -10.83
N ASP A 468 -0.54 -12.24 -9.72
CA ASP A 468 -1.01 -12.99 -8.57
C ASP A 468 -1.77 -12.10 -7.55
N PHE A 469 -1.91 -10.80 -7.82
CA PHE A 469 -2.52 -9.79 -6.96
C PHE A 469 -1.85 -9.63 -5.58
N GLU A 470 -0.56 -9.99 -5.47
CA GLU A 470 0.21 -9.78 -4.24
C GLU A 470 0.29 -8.29 -3.87
N PRO A 471 0.07 -7.91 -2.59
CA PRO A 471 0.13 -6.52 -2.15
C PRO A 471 1.46 -5.82 -2.50
N VAL A 472 1.37 -4.55 -2.90
CA VAL A 472 2.57 -3.70 -3.05
C VAL A 472 3.11 -3.38 -1.65
N GLN A 473 4.20 -4.03 -1.24
CA GLN A 473 4.80 -3.89 0.10
C GLN A 473 5.74 -2.69 0.19
N THR A 474 6.42 -2.35 -0.90
CA THR A 474 7.37 -1.23 -0.97
C THR A 474 7.35 -0.61 -2.37
N LEU A 475 7.62 0.70 -2.45
CA LEU A 475 7.56 1.48 -3.69
C LEU A 475 8.69 2.50 -3.70
N LEU A 476 9.44 2.57 -4.80
CA LEU A 476 10.60 3.44 -4.97
C LEU A 476 10.55 4.15 -6.32
N LEU A 477 10.87 5.45 -6.34
CA LEU A 477 10.86 6.28 -7.54
C LEU A 477 12.29 6.68 -7.93
N ASN A 478 12.64 6.48 -9.20
CA ASN A 478 13.82 7.11 -9.82
C ASN A 478 13.36 8.19 -10.80
N SER A 479 13.57 9.46 -10.44
CA SER A 479 13.19 10.63 -11.25
C SER A 479 14.28 11.12 -12.22
N GLU A 480 15.38 10.37 -12.40
CA GLU A 480 16.55 10.88 -13.12
C GLU A 480 16.46 10.89 -14.66
N LYS A 481 17.44 11.54 -15.30
CA LYS A 481 17.48 11.86 -16.72
C LYS A 481 17.97 10.66 -17.55
N GLY A 482 17.08 9.71 -17.80
CA GLY A 482 17.36 8.56 -18.68
C GLY A 482 16.17 7.61 -18.82
N GLY A 483 15.37 7.52 -17.75
CA GLY A 483 14.07 6.86 -17.73
C GLY A 483 13.48 7.05 -16.35
N ARG A 484 12.38 7.82 -16.24
CA ARG A 484 11.68 7.94 -14.95
C ARG A 484 10.92 6.64 -14.68
N LEU A 485 11.27 5.97 -13.60
CA LEU A 485 10.88 4.60 -13.30
C LEU A 485 10.34 4.49 -11.88
N VAL A 486 9.34 3.63 -11.71
CA VAL A 486 8.78 3.22 -10.42
C VAL A 486 9.08 1.74 -10.24
N TYR A 487 9.71 1.39 -9.12
CA TYR A 487 9.97 0.02 -8.71
C TYR A 487 9.03 -0.34 -7.56
N ALA A 488 8.33 -1.46 -7.70
CA ALA A 488 7.42 -1.98 -6.69
C ALA A 488 7.89 -3.37 -6.23
N GLY A 489 7.94 -3.60 -4.92
CA GLY A 489 8.26 -4.90 -4.32
C GLY A 489 7.04 -5.54 -3.64
N SER A 490 6.93 -6.88 -3.72
CA SER A 490 5.87 -7.69 -3.10
C SER A 490 6.43 -8.99 -2.50
N SER A 491 5.56 -9.90 -2.04
CA SER A 491 5.99 -11.24 -1.64
C SER A 491 6.57 -12.06 -2.79
N SER A 492 6.15 -11.83 -4.03
CA SER A 492 6.46 -12.67 -5.19
C SER A 492 7.55 -12.13 -6.12
N GLY A 493 7.87 -10.84 -6.07
CA GLY A 493 8.94 -10.26 -6.88
C GLY A 493 9.09 -8.75 -6.79
N VAL A 494 9.87 -8.20 -7.71
CA VAL A 494 9.98 -6.77 -8.00
C VAL A 494 9.48 -6.51 -9.42
N VAL A 495 8.70 -5.44 -9.60
CA VAL A 495 8.21 -4.96 -10.90
C VAL A 495 8.73 -3.55 -11.14
N GLN A 496 9.24 -3.31 -12.34
CA GLN A 496 9.66 -2.00 -12.84
C GLN A 496 8.65 -1.48 -13.87
N ALA A 497 8.13 -0.28 -13.63
CA ALA A 497 7.18 0.41 -14.51
C ALA A 497 7.72 1.81 -14.91
N PRO A 498 7.48 2.28 -16.15
CA PRO A 498 7.68 3.68 -16.50
C PRO A 498 6.60 4.56 -15.86
N VAL A 499 6.90 5.84 -15.63
CA VAL A 499 5.93 6.81 -15.08
C VAL A 499 4.70 7.07 -15.97
N ALA A 500 4.75 6.72 -17.26
CA ALA A 500 3.63 6.84 -18.18
C ALA A 500 3.74 5.92 -19.40
N PHE A 501 2.58 5.49 -19.91
CA PHE A 501 2.47 4.65 -21.10
C PHE A 501 2.01 5.43 -22.34
N CYS A 502 2.55 6.63 -22.57
CA CYS A 502 2.06 7.58 -23.58
C CYS A 502 1.80 6.96 -24.97
N GLY A 503 2.70 6.09 -25.45
CA GLY A 503 2.56 5.39 -26.73
C GLY A 503 1.34 4.47 -26.86
N LYS A 504 0.61 4.19 -25.77
CA LYS A 504 -0.67 3.45 -25.78
C LYS A 504 -1.85 4.32 -26.21
N HIS A 505 -1.69 5.64 -26.31
CA HIS A 505 -2.69 6.57 -26.84
C HIS A 505 -2.50 6.74 -28.35
N GLY A 506 -3.31 6.02 -29.14
CA GLY A 506 -3.15 5.95 -30.61
C GLY A 506 -3.75 7.11 -31.40
N THR A 507 -4.37 8.09 -30.73
CA THR A 507 -4.96 9.29 -31.35
C THR A 507 -4.61 10.54 -30.53
N CYS A 508 -4.70 11.72 -31.14
CA CYS A 508 -4.47 12.97 -30.44
C CYS A 508 -5.49 13.16 -29.30
N GLU A 509 -6.75 12.83 -29.56
CA GLU A 509 -7.84 12.91 -28.60
C GLU A 509 -7.62 11.95 -27.44
N ASP A 510 -7.17 10.70 -27.68
CA ASP A 510 -6.79 9.77 -26.58
C ASP A 510 -5.67 10.35 -25.69
N CYS A 511 -4.66 10.97 -26.32
CA CYS A 511 -3.49 11.53 -25.65
C CYS A 511 -3.86 12.74 -24.79
N VAL A 512 -4.69 13.65 -25.31
CA VAL A 512 -5.16 14.84 -24.59
C VAL A 512 -6.17 14.47 -23.48
N LEU A 513 -7.13 13.57 -23.75
CA LEU A 513 -8.14 13.16 -22.78
C LEU A 513 -7.56 12.38 -21.58
N ALA A 514 -6.37 11.77 -21.73
CA ALA A 514 -5.65 11.17 -20.61
C ALA A 514 -5.40 12.17 -19.47
N ARG A 515 -5.19 13.46 -19.80
CA ARG A 515 -4.80 14.52 -18.86
C ARG A 515 -3.59 14.11 -18.02
N ASP A 516 -2.63 13.47 -18.69
CA ASP A 516 -1.38 13.00 -18.13
C ASP A 516 -0.29 14.07 -18.37
N PRO A 517 0.31 14.64 -17.32
CA PRO A 517 1.31 15.70 -17.49
C PRO A 517 2.60 15.18 -18.16
N TYR A 518 2.85 13.86 -18.20
CA TYR A 518 3.98 13.28 -18.94
C TYR A 518 3.74 13.16 -20.44
N CYS A 519 2.49 13.17 -20.92
CA CYS A 519 2.18 12.80 -22.30
C CYS A 519 1.72 13.97 -23.15
N ALA A 520 2.28 14.11 -24.36
CA ALA A 520 1.86 15.09 -25.36
C ALA A 520 1.78 14.46 -26.76
N TRP A 521 0.85 14.93 -27.59
CA TRP A 521 0.71 14.47 -28.96
C TRP A 521 1.70 15.19 -29.88
N SER A 522 2.54 14.45 -30.59
CA SER A 522 3.43 14.99 -31.61
C SER A 522 2.78 14.95 -32.98
N ARG A 523 2.52 16.13 -33.57
CA ARG A 523 2.03 16.28 -34.95
C ARG A 523 3.02 15.71 -35.97
N ALA A 524 4.33 15.79 -35.70
CA ALA A 524 5.37 15.32 -36.61
C ALA A 524 5.51 13.79 -36.61
N ALA A 525 5.40 13.15 -35.44
CA ALA A 525 5.47 11.69 -35.32
C ALA A 525 4.11 11.00 -35.52
N ALA A 526 3.01 11.76 -35.56
CA ALA A 526 1.63 11.25 -35.52
C ALA A 526 1.40 10.24 -34.38
N ALA A 527 1.97 10.54 -33.20
CA ALA A 527 1.98 9.67 -32.04
C ALA A 527 1.95 10.47 -30.73
N CYS A 528 1.42 9.85 -29.67
CA CYS A 528 1.51 10.36 -28.31
C CYS A 528 2.88 9.97 -27.71
N VAL A 529 3.65 10.96 -27.28
CA VAL A 529 5.04 10.82 -26.81
C VAL A 529 5.17 11.30 -25.37
N ALA A 530 6.17 10.76 -24.66
CA ALA A 530 6.55 11.28 -23.36
C ALA A 530 7.30 12.62 -23.53
N LEU A 531 7.02 13.58 -22.64
CA LEU A 531 7.72 14.86 -22.59
C LEU A 531 9.15 14.67 -22.04
N PRO A 532 10.18 15.29 -22.66
CA PRO A 532 11.53 15.29 -22.11
C PRO A 532 11.58 15.95 -20.73
N PRO A 533 12.44 15.48 -19.79
CA PRO A 533 12.52 16.02 -18.42
C PRO A 533 12.79 17.53 -18.30
N HIS A 534 13.33 18.16 -19.35
CA HIS A 534 13.44 19.61 -19.49
C HIS A 534 13.25 20.01 -20.96
N GLN A 535 12.15 20.68 -21.30
CA GLN A 535 12.12 21.59 -22.45
C GLN A 535 12.52 22.98 -21.93
N THR A 536 13.77 23.37 -22.16
CA THR A 536 14.27 24.74 -21.93
C THR A 536 13.96 25.66 -23.10
N ASP A 537 13.85 25.10 -24.31
CA ASP A 537 13.33 25.82 -25.47
C ASP A 537 11.80 25.89 -25.40
N GLY A 538 11.26 27.06 -25.78
CA GLY A 538 9.82 27.35 -25.73
C GLY A 538 8.97 26.35 -26.52
N PRO A 539 7.65 26.31 -26.26
CA PRO A 539 6.78 25.21 -26.65
C PRO A 539 6.97 24.85 -28.12
N SER A 540 7.51 23.65 -28.35
CA SER A 540 7.68 23.12 -29.71
C SER A 540 6.29 23.10 -30.35
N ARG A 541 6.09 23.96 -31.36
CA ARG A 541 4.78 24.23 -31.99
C ARG A 541 4.11 23.00 -32.63
N THR A 542 4.80 21.85 -32.59
CA THR A 542 4.36 20.54 -33.06
C THR A 542 3.73 19.66 -31.97
N LEU A 543 3.89 20.00 -30.68
CA LEU A 543 3.34 19.26 -29.55
C LEU A 543 1.98 19.81 -29.11
N ILE A 544 1.07 18.91 -28.69
CA ILE A 544 -0.25 19.25 -28.15
C ILE A 544 -0.46 18.53 -26.81
N GLN A 545 -0.71 19.29 -25.75
CA GLN A 545 -1.17 18.79 -24.45
C GLN A 545 -2.18 19.81 -23.88
N LYS A 546 -3.26 19.33 -23.27
CA LYS A 546 -4.26 20.17 -22.57
C LYS A 546 -4.74 19.45 -21.32
N MET A 547 -4.29 19.89 -20.15
CA MET A 547 -4.67 19.30 -18.86
C MET A 547 -6.16 19.49 -18.52
N SER A 548 -6.85 20.41 -19.21
CA SER A 548 -8.32 20.54 -19.19
C SER A 548 -9.06 19.36 -19.84
N GLY A 549 -8.38 18.55 -20.66
CA GLY A 549 -8.99 17.51 -21.49
C GLY A 549 -9.66 18.04 -22.77
N ASP A 550 -9.46 19.31 -23.12
CA ASP A 550 -9.99 19.88 -24.37
C ASP A 550 -9.20 19.40 -25.59
N ALA A 551 -9.82 18.50 -26.36
CA ALA A 551 -9.27 17.94 -27.59
C ALA A 551 -9.47 18.83 -28.84
N SER A 552 -10.06 20.02 -28.74
CA SER A 552 -10.32 20.93 -29.87
C SER A 552 -9.06 21.31 -30.68
N ALA A 553 -7.88 21.26 -30.06
CA ALA A 553 -6.59 21.54 -30.69
C ALA A 553 -6.04 20.38 -31.56
N CYS A 554 -6.68 19.22 -31.53
CA CYS A 554 -6.29 18.05 -32.30
C CYS A 554 -6.64 18.20 -33.80
N PRO A 555 -5.75 17.78 -34.71
CA PRO A 555 -6.05 17.78 -36.14
C PRO A 555 -7.06 16.68 -36.47
N ASP A 556 -8.07 17.03 -37.26
CA ASP A 556 -9.11 16.10 -37.73
C ASP A 556 -8.54 14.93 -38.55
N LYS A 557 -9.28 13.80 -38.51
CA LYS A 557 -9.06 12.51 -39.19
C LYS A 557 -8.23 11.48 -38.43
N SER A 558 -8.79 10.95 -37.34
CA SER A 558 -8.60 9.52 -37.04
C SER A 558 -8.98 8.69 -38.28
N LYS A 559 -8.09 7.81 -38.78
CA LYS A 559 -8.42 6.89 -39.88
C LYS A 559 -9.60 6.02 -39.46
N GLU A 560 -10.75 6.22 -40.09
CA GLU A 560 -11.98 5.51 -39.73
C GLU A 560 -11.87 4.02 -40.08
N SER A 561 -11.73 3.17 -39.06
CA SER A 561 -11.73 1.72 -39.29
C SER A 561 -13.16 1.24 -39.54
N PHE A 562 -13.47 0.96 -40.81
CA PHE A 562 -14.71 0.30 -41.20
C PHE A 562 -14.59 -1.21 -40.99
N ARG A 563 -15.55 -1.80 -40.26
CA ARG A 563 -15.69 -3.26 -40.11
C ARG A 563 -16.92 -3.70 -40.89
N GLN A 564 -16.74 -4.48 -41.95
CA GLN A 564 -17.84 -5.05 -42.73
C GLN A 564 -18.31 -6.37 -42.11
N HIS A 565 -19.61 -6.60 -42.08
CA HIS A 565 -20.24 -7.78 -41.50
C HIS A 565 -21.36 -8.28 -42.39
N PHE A 566 -21.36 -9.58 -42.68
CA PHE A 566 -22.40 -10.25 -43.46
C PHE A 566 -23.12 -11.27 -42.57
N PHE A 567 -24.40 -11.09 -42.33
CA PHE A 567 -25.22 -11.98 -41.51
C PHE A 567 -26.42 -12.52 -42.30
N LYS A 568 -27.01 -13.62 -41.85
CA LYS A 568 -28.21 -14.21 -42.47
C LYS A 568 -29.48 -13.54 -41.92
N HIS A 569 -30.50 -13.40 -42.77
CA HIS A 569 -31.85 -13.02 -42.35
C HIS A 569 -32.36 -13.94 -41.21
N GLY A 570 -33.06 -13.36 -40.23
CA GLY A 570 -33.53 -14.03 -39.01
C GLY A 570 -32.44 -14.29 -37.95
N GLY A 571 -31.16 -14.06 -38.26
CA GLY A 571 -30.05 -14.25 -37.32
C GLY A 571 -29.93 -13.14 -36.28
N THR A 572 -28.84 -13.18 -35.52
CA THR A 572 -28.44 -12.15 -34.54
C THR A 572 -27.02 -11.66 -34.88
N ALA A 573 -26.80 -10.35 -34.83
CA ALA A 573 -25.48 -9.74 -35.02
C ALA A 573 -24.92 -9.23 -33.69
N GLU A 574 -23.62 -9.43 -33.46
CA GLU A 574 -22.87 -8.79 -32.36
C GLU A 574 -21.86 -7.80 -32.95
N LEU A 575 -22.05 -6.50 -32.68
CA LEU A 575 -21.16 -5.43 -33.11
C LEU A 575 -20.27 -4.99 -31.94
N LYS A 576 -19.02 -5.44 -31.97
CA LYS A 576 -18.04 -5.21 -30.90
C LYS A 576 -17.46 -3.80 -30.92
N CYS A 577 -17.70 -3.07 -29.84
CA CYS A 577 -17.08 -1.77 -29.55
C CYS A 577 -16.56 -1.74 -28.11
N SER A 578 -15.38 -1.15 -27.89
CA SER A 578 -14.73 -1.05 -26.57
C SER A 578 -14.09 0.33 -26.38
N PRO A 579 -14.60 1.20 -25.49
CA PRO A 579 -13.88 2.40 -25.06
C PRO A 579 -12.66 2.01 -24.22
N LYS A 580 -11.59 2.82 -24.28
CA LYS A 580 -10.46 2.74 -23.35
C LYS A 580 -10.74 3.40 -22.00
N SER A 581 -11.56 4.45 -21.98
CA SER A 581 -11.90 5.14 -20.73
C SER A 581 -13.02 4.41 -19.99
N ASN A 582 -12.77 4.09 -18.72
CA ASN A 582 -13.74 3.58 -17.75
C ASN A 582 -14.79 4.63 -17.37
N LEU A 583 -14.49 5.92 -17.58
CA LEU A 583 -15.38 7.06 -17.30
C LEU A 583 -16.26 7.43 -18.52
N ALA A 584 -16.01 6.82 -19.68
CA ALA A 584 -16.77 7.08 -20.91
C ALA A 584 -17.99 6.15 -21.05
N ARG A 585 -19.13 6.73 -21.40
CA ARG A 585 -20.34 5.99 -21.80
C ARG A 585 -20.29 5.63 -23.28
N VAL A 586 -20.75 4.44 -23.65
CA VAL A 586 -20.91 4.05 -25.06
C VAL A 586 -22.29 4.47 -25.55
N VAL A 587 -22.33 5.11 -26.72
CA VAL A 587 -23.57 5.53 -27.41
C VAL A 587 -23.54 4.96 -28.82
N TRP A 588 -24.57 4.20 -29.20
CA TRP A 588 -24.70 3.66 -30.56
C TRP A 588 -25.62 4.53 -31.41
N LYS A 589 -25.29 4.70 -32.69
CA LYS A 589 -26.11 5.38 -33.69
C LYS A 589 -26.31 4.52 -34.93
N PHE A 590 -27.50 4.61 -35.52
CA PHE A 590 -27.86 4.01 -36.81
C PHE A 590 -28.75 4.99 -37.57
N ARG A 591 -28.51 5.18 -38.88
CA ARG A 591 -29.19 6.19 -39.70
C ARG A 591 -29.23 7.59 -39.04
N ASP A 592 -28.09 7.95 -38.45
CA ASP A 592 -27.81 9.19 -37.69
C ASP A 592 -28.64 9.44 -36.40
N GLY A 593 -29.69 8.67 -36.15
CA GLY A 593 -30.38 8.58 -34.86
C GLY A 593 -29.58 7.83 -33.79
N VAL A 594 -29.82 8.13 -32.51
CA VAL A 594 -29.30 7.35 -31.37
C VAL A 594 -30.17 6.10 -31.22
N LEU A 595 -29.54 4.94 -31.06
CA LEU A 595 -30.24 3.68 -30.80
C LEU A 595 -30.61 3.56 -29.33
N ASP A 596 -31.89 3.26 -29.08
CA ASP A 596 -32.36 2.74 -27.81
C ASP A 596 -32.09 1.22 -27.75
N ALA A 597 -31.44 0.77 -26.68
CA ALA A 597 -31.00 -0.61 -26.48
C ALA A 597 -31.71 -1.32 -25.32
N ASP A 598 -32.82 -0.75 -24.82
CA ASP A 598 -33.67 -1.35 -23.79
C ASP A 598 -34.89 -2.12 -24.39
N GLY A 599 -35.01 -2.15 -25.72
CA GLY A 599 -36.10 -2.83 -26.45
C GLY A 599 -35.81 -4.29 -26.86
N PRO A 600 -36.79 -5.01 -27.43
CA PRO A 600 -36.61 -6.41 -27.88
C PRO A 600 -35.73 -6.57 -29.13
N LYS A 601 -35.42 -5.46 -29.83
CA LYS A 601 -34.66 -5.46 -31.08
C LYS A 601 -33.15 -5.33 -30.88
N TYR A 602 -32.74 -4.58 -29.86
CA TYR A 602 -31.37 -4.18 -29.60
C TYR A 602 -31.03 -4.44 -28.13
N SER A 603 -29.80 -4.85 -27.82
CA SER A 603 -29.34 -4.98 -26.42
C SER A 603 -27.84 -4.73 -26.31
N LEU A 604 -27.35 -4.35 -25.13
CA LEU A 604 -25.94 -4.09 -24.88
C LEU A 604 -25.27 -5.17 -24.03
N VAL A 605 -24.45 -6.01 -24.66
CA VAL A 605 -23.57 -6.96 -23.94
C VAL A 605 -22.43 -6.19 -23.28
N GLY A 606 -22.22 -6.44 -21.99
CA GLY A 606 -21.18 -5.77 -21.19
C GLY A 606 -21.31 -4.24 -21.16
N ARG A 607 -22.51 -3.69 -21.44
CA ARG A 607 -22.78 -2.25 -21.62
C ARG A 607 -21.97 -1.57 -22.76
N LYS A 608 -21.38 -2.35 -23.67
CA LYS A 608 -20.42 -1.86 -24.68
C LYS A 608 -20.74 -2.37 -26.09
N HIS A 609 -21.00 -3.66 -26.27
CA HIS A 609 -21.22 -4.28 -27.58
C HIS A 609 -22.72 -4.31 -27.91
N LEU A 610 -23.08 -3.97 -29.15
CA LEU A 610 -24.48 -3.97 -29.60
C LEU A 610 -24.87 -5.33 -30.16
N LEU A 611 -25.88 -5.97 -29.57
CA LEU A 611 -26.63 -7.06 -30.16
C LEU A 611 -27.80 -6.51 -30.97
N ILE A 612 -28.00 -7.08 -32.16
CA ILE A 612 -29.18 -6.82 -33.01
C ILE A 612 -29.86 -8.18 -33.24
N PHE A 613 -31.08 -8.34 -32.73
CA PHE A 613 -31.84 -9.59 -32.82
C PHE A 613 -32.75 -9.62 -34.06
N ASN A 614 -33.06 -10.83 -34.53
CA ASN A 614 -33.99 -11.10 -35.64
C ASN A 614 -33.73 -10.19 -36.86
N LEU A 615 -32.56 -10.37 -37.47
CA LEU A 615 -32.05 -9.52 -38.54
C LEU A 615 -32.96 -9.54 -39.78
N SER A 616 -33.33 -8.35 -40.24
CA SER A 616 -34.14 -8.08 -41.42
C SER A 616 -33.36 -7.22 -42.42
N GLU A 617 -33.83 -7.10 -43.66
CA GLU A 617 -33.16 -6.24 -44.65
C GLU A 617 -33.07 -4.78 -44.18
N GLY A 618 -34.06 -4.30 -43.42
CA GLY A 618 -34.09 -2.95 -42.83
C GLY A 618 -32.99 -2.68 -41.80
N ASP A 619 -32.37 -3.71 -41.22
CA ASP A 619 -31.25 -3.56 -40.29
C ASP A 619 -29.93 -3.28 -41.01
N SER A 620 -29.85 -3.49 -42.34
CA SER A 620 -28.64 -3.24 -43.12
C SER A 620 -28.28 -1.75 -43.14
N GLY A 621 -26.97 -1.45 -43.09
CA GLY A 621 -26.45 -0.08 -43.14
C GLY A 621 -25.28 0.16 -42.18
N VAL A 622 -25.01 1.43 -41.89
CA VAL A 622 -23.85 1.85 -41.07
C VAL A 622 -24.26 2.13 -39.63
N TYR A 623 -23.74 1.31 -38.72
CA TYR A 623 -23.81 1.51 -37.27
C TYR A 623 -22.54 2.22 -36.81
N ARG A 624 -22.67 3.27 -36.01
CA ARG A 624 -21.56 4.01 -35.43
C ARG A 624 -21.57 3.81 -33.92
N CYS A 625 -20.45 3.36 -33.36
CA CYS A 625 -20.23 3.38 -31.92
C CYS A 625 -19.49 4.67 -31.55
N LEU A 626 -19.98 5.39 -30.55
CA LEU A 626 -19.36 6.59 -30.00
C LEU A 626 -19.03 6.39 -28.52
N SER A 627 -17.92 6.97 -28.06
CA SER A 627 -17.66 7.24 -26.65
C SER A 627 -18.11 8.66 -26.31
N GLU A 628 -18.79 8.80 -25.19
CA GLU A 628 -19.18 10.04 -24.56
C GLU A 628 -18.46 10.17 -23.21
N GLU A 629 -17.50 11.08 -23.10
CA GLU A 629 -16.73 11.29 -21.86
C GLU A 629 -16.96 12.72 -21.34
N ARG A 630 -17.35 12.85 -20.07
CA ARG A 630 -17.46 14.16 -19.42
C ARG A 630 -16.07 14.65 -19.03
N VAL A 631 -15.69 15.81 -19.54
CA VAL A 631 -14.50 16.55 -19.16
C VAL A 631 -14.93 17.87 -18.52
N ARG A 632 -13.97 18.64 -18.02
CA ARG A 632 -14.25 19.78 -17.14
C ARG A 632 -15.22 20.81 -17.71
N ASN A 633 -15.07 21.16 -18.99
CA ASN A 633 -15.84 22.21 -19.65
C ASN A 633 -16.84 21.68 -20.69
N GLY A 634 -17.21 20.39 -20.64
CA GLY A 634 -18.18 19.83 -21.58
C GLY A 634 -18.17 18.31 -21.68
N THR A 635 -18.71 17.81 -22.78
CA THR A 635 -18.77 16.36 -23.06
C THR A 635 -18.13 16.12 -24.42
N VAL A 636 -17.09 15.28 -24.44
CA VAL A 636 -16.38 14.93 -25.67
C VAL A 636 -17.03 13.68 -26.25
N LEU A 637 -17.60 13.83 -27.44
CA LEU A 637 -18.15 12.75 -28.25
C LEU A 637 -17.14 12.36 -29.32
N ARG A 638 -16.77 11.08 -29.39
CA ARG A 638 -15.82 10.53 -30.36
C ARG A 638 -16.35 9.25 -30.97
N VAL A 639 -16.16 9.04 -32.27
CA VAL A 639 -16.46 7.77 -32.93
C VAL A 639 -15.36 6.75 -32.61
N LEU A 640 -15.72 5.62 -32.01
CA LEU A 640 -14.81 4.51 -31.70
C LEU A 640 -14.74 3.48 -32.83
N ALA A 641 -15.87 3.20 -33.49
CA ALA A 641 -15.96 2.20 -34.55
C ALA A 641 -17.12 2.51 -35.51
N LYS A 642 -16.93 2.17 -36.79
CA LYS A 642 -18.01 2.13 -37.79
C LYS A 642 -18.16 0.71 -38.30
N HIS A 643 -19.36 0.16 -38.17
CA HIS A 643 -19.72 -1.18 -38.61
C HIS A 643 -20.68 -1.06 -39.80
N VAL A 644 -20.34 -1.70 -40.92
CA VAL A 644 -21.22 -1.83 -42.09
C VAL A 644 -21.86 -3.21 -42.00
N LEU A 645 -23.16 -3.24 -41.70
CA LEU A 645 -23.95 -4.46 -41.57
C LEU A 645 -24.70 -4.72 -42.88
N GLU A 646 -24.58 -5.92 -43.43
CA GLU A 646 -25.37 -6.39 -44.57
C GLU A 646 -26.09 -7.70 -44.20
N VAL A 647 -27.41 -7.70 -44.32
CA VAL A 647 -28.26 -8.87 -44.04
C VAL A 647 -28.59 -9.58 -45.35
N LYS A 648 -28.04 -10.79 -45.53
CA LYS A 648 -28.26 -11.63 -46.71
C LYS A 648 -29.55 -12.42 -46.56
N THR A 649 -30.50 -12.16 -47.45
CA THR A 649 -31.63 -13.04 -47.74
C THR A 649 -31.18 -14.19 -48.64
N ALA A 650 -31.69 -15.40 -48.39
CA ALA A 650 -31.44 -16.53 -49.29
C ALA A 650 -32.20 -16.30 -50.60
N PRO A 651 -31.62 -16.59 -51.78
CA PRO A 651 -32.35 -16.51 -53.04
C PRO A 651 -33.60 -17.38 -52.97
N ARG A 652 -34.77 -16.77 -53.19
CA ARG A 652 -36.01 -17.53 -53.40
C ARG A 652 -35.78 -18.39 -54.63
N ALA A 653 -35.81 -19.72 -54.47
CA ALA A 653 -35.76 -20.62 -55.61
C ALA A 653 -36.97 -20.32 -56.50
N THR A 654 -36.73 -19.82 -57.71
CA THR A 654 -37.79 -19.52 -58.67
C THR A 654 -38.46 -20.84 -59.05
N GLU A 655 -39.76 -20.97 -58.80
CA GLU A 655 -40.52 -22.12 -59.25
C GLU A 655 -40.45 -22.20 -60.77
N ALA A 656 -39.97 -23.34 -61.28
CA ALA A 656 -39.92 -23.59 -62.71
C ALA A 656 -41.35 -23.83 -63.25
N PRO A 657 -41.73 -23.32 -64.43
CA PRO A 657 -43.06 -23.54 -64.98
C PRO A 657 -43.30 -25.02 -65.29
N ALA A 658 -44.47 -25.54 -64.94
CA ALA A 658 -44.87 -26.91 -65.25
C ALA A 658 -45.09 -27.11 -66.76
N SER A 659 -44.49 -28.17 -67.32
CA SER A 659 -44.73 -28.63 -68.70
C SER A 659 -45.80 -29.74 -68.73
N PRO A 660 -46.81 -29.69 -69.64
CA PRO A 660 -47.89 -30.68 -69.67
C PRO A 660 -47.71 -31.77 -70.75
N GLY A 661 -47.84 -33.04 -70.35
CA GLY A 661 -48.18 -34.19 -71.22
C GLY A 661 -47.07 -34.73 -72.16
N ALA A 662 -47.07 -35.99 -72.58
CA ALA A 662 -47.90 -37.15 -72.20
C ALA A 662 -47.20 -38.48 -72.56
N ARG A 663 -47.70 -39.61 -71.99
CA ARG A 663 -47.86 -41.00 -72.50
C ARG A 663 -47.07 -41.43 -73.76
N THR A 664 -46.54 -42.65 -73.93
CA THR A 664 -46.64 -44.00 -73.28
C THR A 664 -45.37 -44.77 -73.71
N GLU A 665 -44.96 -45.96 -73.25
CA GLU A 665 -45.64 -47.27 -73.22
C GLU A 665 -44.79 -48.30 -72.41
N GLY A 666 -45.18 -49.59 -72.35
CA GLY A 666 -44.51 -50.62 -71.53
C GLY A 666 -43.14 -51.11 -72.06
N GLY A 667 -42.42 -52.04 -71.41
CA GLY A 667 -42.68 -52.76 -70.17
C GLY A 667 -41.79 -54.04 -70.04
N ARG A 668 -41.58 -54.51 -68.80
CA ARG A 668 -41.10 -55.85 -68.40
C ARG A 668 -39.64 -56.33 -68.70
N THR A 669 -38.84 -56.28 -67.62
CA THR A 669 -38.11 -57.41 -66.96
C THR A 669 -36.84 -58.09 -67.53
N THR A 670 -35.85 -58.21 -66.61
CA THR A 670 -34.93 -59.35 -66.31
C THR A 670 -33.68 -59.68 -67.16
N ALA A 671 -32.53 -59.19 -66.67
CA ALA A 671 -31.44 -59.96 -66.00
C ALA A 671 -30.47 -60.92 -66.76
N ARG A 672 -29.23 -60.95 -66.22
CA ARG A 672 -27.97 -61.69 -66.57
C ARG A 672 -27.16 -61.09 -67.74
N ALA A 673 -25.90 -60.63 -67.64
CA ALA A 673 -24.68 -60.91 -66.84
C ALA A 673 -23.60 -61.73 -67.60
N VAL A 674 -22.30 -61.53 -67.27
CA VAL A 674 -21.08 -62.26 -67.72
C VAL A 674 -20.56 -61.81 -69.13
N THR A 675 -19.29 -61.44 -69.41
CA THR A 675 -18.03 -61.18 -68.63
C THR A 675 -17.04 -60.27 -69.41
N GLU A 676 -16.09 -59.67 -68.66
CA GLU A 676 -14.65 -59.32 -68.89
C GLU A 676 -13.83 -59.92 -70.08
N PRO A 677 -12.53 -59.54 -70.35
CA PRO A 677 -11.61 -58.61 -69.62
C PRO A 677 -10.64 -57.68 -70.45
N ALA A 678 -9.84 -56.87 -69.72
CA ALA A 678 -8.39 -56.59 -69.89
C ALA A 678 -7.79 -55.34 -70.63
N ARG A 679 -6.96 -54.60 -69.85
CA ARG A 679 -5.67 -53.88 -70.15
C ARG A 679 -5.64 -52.55 -70.94
N GLY A 680 -5.09 -51.50 -70.29
CA GLY A 680 -4.44 -50.32 -70.92
C GLY A 680 -3.93 -49.27 -69.90
N PRO A 681 -2.76 -48.58 -70.07
CA PRO A 681 -2.07 -47.82 -68.99
C PRO A 681 -2.10 -46.28 -69.11
N PRO A 682 -1.55 -45.50 -68.14
CA PRO A 682 -1.68 -44.04 -68.04
C PRO A 682 -0.50 -43.22 -68.63
N PRO A 683 -0.62 -41.88 -68.76
CA PRO A 683 0.46 -40.99 -69.21
C PRO A 683 1.37 -40.45 -68.07
N GLN A 684 2.57 -40.01 -68.46
CA GLN A 684 3.69 -39.51 -67.63
C GLN A 684 3.58 -37.99 -67.39
N THR A 685 4.22 -37.39 -66.38
CA THR A 685 5.62 -36.85 -66.38
C THR A 685 5.83 -35.99 -65.12
N SER A 686 7.02 -35.58 -64.68
CA SER A 686 8.34 -36.22 -64.52
C SER A 686 9.21 -35.32 -63.62
N ALA A 687 10.17 -35.88 -62.86
CA ALA A 687 10.97 -35.16 -61.87
C ALA A 687 12.47 -35.13 -62.21
N ALA A 688 13.25 -34.31 -61.47
CA ALA A 688 14.73 -34.36 -61.41
C ALA A 688 15.25 -33.67 -60.13
N ARG A 689 16.36 -34.05 -59.47
CA ARG A 689 17.12 -35.32 -59.36
C ARG A 689 18.19 -35.16 -58.23
N VAL A 690 18.31 -36.14 -57.30
CA VAL A 690 19.53 -36.94 -56.92
C VAL A 690 20.78 -36.21 -56.32
N PRO A 691 21.66 -36.79 -55.44
CA PRO A 691 21.97 -38.23 -55.14
C PRO A 691 22.03 -38.70 -53.65
N VAL A 692 22.30 -40.03 -53.48
CA VAL A 692 22.36 -40.82 -52.21
C VAL A 692 23.47 -41.91 -52.27
N PRO A 693 24.33 -42.06 -51.23
CA PRO A 693 24.49 -43.30 -50.42
C PRO A 693 24.61 -42.97 -48.90
N GLY A 694 24.78 -43.87 -47.91
CA GLY A 694 24.91 -45.35 -47.77
C GLY A 694 25.44 -45.69 -46.33
N ALA A 695 25.54 -46.92 -45.81
CA ALA A 695 25.06 -48.25 -46.22
C ALA A 695 25.19 -49.32 -45.07
N VAL A 696 24.30 -50.33 -45.05
CA VAL A 696 24.48 -51.80 -44.76
C VAL A 696 25.41 -52.30 -43.61
N ALA A 697 25.13 -53.32 -42.76
CA ALA A 697 23.91 -54.05 -42.29
C ALA A 697 24.21 -54.93 -40.98
N PRO A 698 23.86 -56.24 -40.76
CA PRO A 698 23.57 -56.78 -39.39
C PRO A 698 24.34 -58.12 -39.00
N PRO A 699 23.72 -59.14 -38.33
CA PRO A 699 23.52 -59.46 -36.88
C PRO A 699 24.53 -60.57 -36.36
N PRO A 700 24.35 -61.44 -35.30
CA PRO A 700 23.26 -61.71 -34.31
C PRO A 700 23.72 -61.98 -32.81
N SER A 701 22.97 -62.80 -32.05
CA SER A 701 23.09 -63.16 -30.59
C SER A 701 23.53 -64.66 -30.37
N PRO A 702 23.82 -65.24 -29.15
CA PRO A 702 23.01 -65.20 -27.88
C PRO A 702 23.66 -65.44 -26.45
N ALA A 703 22.93 -65.05 -25.36
CA ALA A 703 22.66 -65.72 -24.03
C ALA A 703 23.77 -66.31 -23.07
N PRO A 704 23.49 -66.68 -21.77
CA PRO A 704 22.60 -66.10 -20.71
C PRO A 704 23.11 -66.15 -19.22
N THR A 705 22.40 -65.48 -18.28
CA THR A 705 22.05 -65.83 -16.85
C THR A 705 21.38 -64.58 -16.24
N GLY A 706 20.26 -64.54 -15.48
CA GLY A 706 19.54 -65.45 -14.57
C GLY A 706 19.51 -64.76 -13.19
N THR A 707 18.42 -64.19 -12.64
CA THR A 707 17.09 -64.76 -12.30
C THR A 707 15.96 -63.69 -12.21
N SER A 708 14.72 -64.11 -11.90
CA SER A 708 13.46 -63.36 -12.03
C SER A 708 12.60 -63.42 -10.76
N CYS A 709 11.71 -62.43 -10.52
CA CYS A 709 10.27 -62.65 -10.28
C CYS A 709 9.44 -61.36 -10.12
N GLU A 710 8.29 -61.30 -10.79
CA GLU A 710 7.14 -60.39 -10.57
C GLU A 710 6.22 -60.97 -9.45
N PRO A 711 5.27 -60.24 -8.81
CA PRO A 711 3.94 -60.04 -9.45
C PRO A 711 3.03 -58.86 -8.97
N LYS A 712 2.00 -58.58 -9.80
CA LYS A 712 0.58 -58.21 -9.54
C LYS A 712 0.13 -57.32 -8.36
N ILE A 713 -0.75 -56.37 -8.72
CA ILE A 713 -1.67 -55.60 -7.87
C ILE A 713 -2.90 -56.45 -7.46
N VAL A 714 -3.35 -56.35 -6.19
CA VAL A 714 -4.77 -56.27 -5.74
C VAL A 714 -4.88 -56.04 -4.21
N ILE A 715 -5.50 -54.91 -3.82
CA ILE A 715 -6.40 -54.62 -2.67
C ILE A 715 -6.33 -55.49 -1.38
N ASN A 716 -6.00 -54.89 -0.21
CA ASN A 716 -6.94 -54.65 0.92
C ASN A 716 -6.35 -53.92 2.16
N THR A 717 -7.12 -52.96 2.73
CA THR A 717 -7.25 -52.45 4.14
C THR A 717 -6.04 -52.41 5.13
N VAL A 718 -5.86 -51.38 5.98
CA VAL A 718 -6.41 -51.14 7.36
C VAL A 718 -5.60 -49.93 7.96
N PRO A 719 -6.01 -49.08 8.95
CA PRO A 719 -7.32 -48.60 9.42
C PRO A 719 -7.48 -47.04 9.53
N GLN A 720 -8.74 -46.68 9.69
CA GLN A 720 -9.41 -45.45 10.12
C GLN A 720 -8.84 -44.65 11.33
N VAL A 721 -8.75 -43.31 11.19
CA VAL A 721 -9.01 -42.31 12.25
C VAL A 721 -10.03 -41.30 11.70
N HIS A 722 -10.92 -40.79 12.55
CA HIS A 722 -12.18 -40.17 12.14
C HIS A 722 -12.03 -38.75 11.54
N SER A 723 -12.76 -38.50 10.45
CA SER A 723 -13.17 -37.17 10.02
C SER A 723 -14.67 -37.20 9.76
N GLU A 724 -15.43 -36.38 10.49
CA GLU A 724 -16.89 -36.42 10.47
C GLU A 724 -17.46 -35.87 9.16
N LYS A 725 -18.31 -36.66 8.51
CA LYS A 725 -19.11 -36.17 7.37
C LYS A 725 -20.20 -35.25 7.89
N THR A 726 -20.09 -33.95 7.63
CA THR A 726 -21.24 -33.04 7.71
C THR A 726 -22.28 -33.46 6.67
N MET A 727 -23.35 -34.09 7.16
CA MET A 727 -24.47 -34.59 6.36
C MET A 727 -25.27 -33.42 5.76
N TYR A 728 -25.50 -33.46 4.44
CA TYR A 728 -26.38 -32.48 3.77
C TYR A 728 -27.81 -32.63 4.30
N LEU A 729 -28.26 -31.68 5.13
CA LEU A 729 -29.64 -31.58 5.56
C LEU A 729 -30.46 -30.81 4.52
N GLN A 730 -30.93 -31.53 3.51
CA GLN A 730 -31.90 -31.02 2.55
C GLN A 730 -33.32 -31.13 3.15
N SER A 731 -33.78 -30.08 3.84
CA SER A 731 -35.20 -29.88 4.14
C SER A 731 -35.58 -28.40 4.06
N SER A 732 -36.70 -28.11 3.41
CA SER A 732 -37.09 -26.74 3.05
C SER A 732 -37.99 -26.10 4.11
N ASP A 733 -37.41 -25.24 4.96
CA ASP A 733 -38.16 -24.46 5.96
C ASP A 733 -37.99 -22.94 5.86
N ASN A 734 -38.07 -22.43 4.63
CA ASN A 734 -38.11 -20.98 4.34
C ASN A 734 -39.26 -20.25 5.05
N ARG A 735 -40.33 -20.96 5.48
CA ARG A 735 -41.41 -20.39 6.27
C ARG A 735 -40.99 -20.11 7.71
N LEU A 736 -40.31 -21.05 8.37
CA LEU A 736 -39.83 -20.86 9.74
C LEU A 736 -38.81 -19.72 9.80
N LEU A 737 -37.88 -19.66 8.84
CA LEU A 737 -36.89 -18.58 8.77
C LEU A 737 -37.53 -17.20 8.54
N MET A 738 -38.54 -17.11 7.67
CA MET A 738 -39.28 -15.85 7.45
C MET A 738 -40.14 -15.46 8.65
N PHE A 739 -40.74 -16.42 9.35
CA PHE A 739 -41.51 -16.16 10.58
C PHE A 739 -40.60 -15.65 11.71
N LEU A 740 -39.44 -16.28 11.90
CA LEU A 740 -38.43 -15.81 12.86
C LEU A 740 -37.92 -14.41 12.49
N PHE A 741 -37.65 -14.14 11.21
CA PHE A 741 -37.25 -12.81 10.76
C PHE A 741 -38.32 -11.74 11.05
N LEU A 742 -39.59 -12.04 10.76
CA LEU A 742 -40.73 -11.16 11.09
C LEU A 742 -40.89 -10.95 12.60
N LEU A 743 -40.72 -12.01 13.41
CA LEU A 743 -40.78 -11.95 14.86
C LEU A 743 -39.67 -11.06 15.45
N PHE A 744 -38.41 -11.25 15.02
CA PHE A 744 -37.29 -10.40 15.44
C PHE A 744 -37.44 -8.96 14.97
N PHE A 745 -37.96 -8.74 13.75
CA PHE A 745 -38.25 -7.39 13.24
C PHE A 745 -39.33 -6.68 14.07
N LEU A 746 -40.42 -7.37 14.40
CA LEU A 746 -41.47 -6.85 15.28
C LEU A 746 -40.97 -6.59 16.71
N LEU A 747 -40.18 -7.49 17.30
CA LEU A 747 -39.56 -7.28 18.60
C LEU A 747 -38.62 -6.07 18.60
N CYS A 748 -37.83 -5.89 17.53
CA CYS A 748 -36.98 -4.72 17.35
C CYS A 748 -37.79 -3.43 17.23
N LEU A 749 -38.87 -3.41 16.44
CA LEU A 749 -39.79 -2.27 16.36
C LEU A 749 -40.45 -1.94 17.71
N CYS A 750 -40.85 -2.95 18.48
CA CYS A 750 -41.39 -2.76 19.83
C CYS A 750 -40.33 -2.18 20.79
N LEU A 751 -39.09 -2.67 20.75
CA LEU A 751 -37.97 -2.14 21.52
C LEU A 751 -37.61 -0.70 21.14
N VAL A 752 -37.55 -0.39 19.85
CA VAL A 752 -37.32 0.98 19.35
C VAL A 752 -38.46 1.89 19.79
N SER A 753 -39.72 1.46 19.67
CA SER A 753 -40.89 2.23 20.10
C SER A 753 -40.89 2.47 21.62
N TYR A 754 -40.57 1.46 22.42
CA TYR A 754 -40.46 1.55 23.88
C TYR A 754 -39.33 2.49 24.30
N ASN A 755 -38.14 2.37 23.70
CA ASN A 755 -37.01 3.24 23.99
C ASN A 755 -37.23 4.68 23.51
N CYS A 756 -37.96 4.89 22.40
CA CYS A 756 -38.38 6.20 21.92
C CYS A 756 -39.42 6.84 22.86
N TYR A 757 -40.37 6.05 23.37
CA TYR A 757 -41.35 6.48 24.37
C TYR A 757 -40.71 6.84 25.72
N LYS A 758 -39.73 6.03 26.17
CA LYS A 758 -38.97 6.25 27.41
C LYS A 758 -37.87 7.31 27.29
N GLY A 759 -37.53 7.77 26.09
CA GLY A 759 -36.54 8.84 25.85
C GLY A 759 -35.08 8.37 25.79
N TYR A 760 -34.82 7.07 25.64
CA TYR A 760 -33.46 6.49 25.57
C TYR A 760 -32.83 6.51 24.17
N LEU A 761 -33.47 7.13 23.18
CA LEU A 761 -32.97 7.23 21.79
C LEU A 761 -32.77 8.70 21.36
N PRO A 762 -31.74 8.99 20.54
CA PRO A 762 -31.33 10.37 20.22
C PRO A 762 -32.39 11.17 19.43
N GLY A 763 -32.22 12.50 19.43
CA GLY A 763 -33.27 13.51 19.20
C GLY A 763 -34.08 13.46 17.89
N GLN A 764 -33.71 12.64 16.91
CA GLN A 764 -34.59 12.36 15.76
C GLN A 764 -35.88 11.64 16.18
N CYS A 765 -35.84 10.82 17.24
CA CYS A 765 -37.03 10.10 17.73
C CYS A 765 -38.04 11.04 18.42
N LEU A 766 -37.53 12.10 19.09
CA LEU A 766 -38.37 13.14 19.71
C LEU A 766 -39.16 13.95 18.65
N LYS A 767 -38.58 14.17 17.46
CA LYS A 767 -39.29 14.84 16.36
C LYS A 767 -40.54 14.08 15.90
N PHE A 768 -40.49 12.75 15.92
CA PHE A 768 -41.64 11.89 15.59
C PHE A 768 -42.74 12.01 16.66
N ARG A 769 -42.36 12.08 17.95
CA ARG A 769 -43.28 12.32 19.06
C ARG A 769 -44.01 13.66 18.93
N SER A 770 -43.31 14.74 18.54
CA SER A 770 -43.93 16.05 18.27
C SER A 770 -44.74 16.13 16.96
N ALA A 771 -44.52 15.23 16.01
CA ALA A 771 -45.31 15.18 14.77
C ALA A 771 -46.64 14.44 14.97
N VAL A 772 -46.70 13.47 15.90
CA VAL A 772 -47.88 12.66 16.20
C VAL A 772 -48.74 13.28 17.32
N LEU A 773 -48.15 14.07 18.21
CA LEU A 773 -48.85 14.71 19.33
C LEU A 773 -48.62 16.24 19.31
N LEU A 774 -49.74 16.98 19.15
CA LEU A 774 -49.91 18.45 19.31
C LEU A 774 -49.37 19.38 18.20
N GLY A 775 -50.27 19.67 17.25
CA GLY A 775 -50.68 21.03 16.87
C GLY A 775 -49.66 22.18 16.75
N LYS A 776 -49.41 22.59 15.49
CA LYS A 776 -48.96 23.92 15.01
C LYS A 776 -48.46 24.94 16.06
N LYS A 777 -47.14 25.21 16.05
CA LYS A 777 -46.57 26.57 16.21
C LYS A 777 -45.15 26.65 15.62
N GLN A 778 -44.91 27.62 14.73
CA GLN A 778 -43.61 28.22 14.43
C GLN A 778 -43.41 29.43 15.37
N PRO A 779 -42.19 29.77 15.80
CA PRO A 779 -41.26 30.58 14.97
C PRO A 779 -39.76 30.17 15.07
N VAL A 780 -39.00 30.28 13.97
CA VAL A 780 -37.91 31.28 13.70
C VAL A 780 -36.51 30.82 14.15
N ALA A 781 -35.49 31.19 13.38
CA ALA A 781 -34.09 30.77 13.52
C ALA A 781 -33.27 31.79 14.31
N ASP A 782 -32.16 31.35 14.92
CA ASP A 782 -30.86 32.01 14.72
C ASP A 782 -29.64 31.15 15.11
N PHE A 783 -28.45 31.74 14.95
CA PHE A 783 -27.12 31.14 14.76
C PHE A 783 -26.38 30.54 15.98
N CYS A 784 -25.36 29.75 15.64
CA CYS A 784 -24.09 29.41 16.33
C CYS A 784 -23.88 29.76 17.83
N GLU A 785 -23.67 28.72 18.65
CA GLU A 785 -22.49 28.52 19.53
C GLU A 785 -22.55 27.12 20.18
N PHE A 786 -21.46 26.35 20.16
CA PHE A 786 -21.32 25.15 21.03
C PHE A 786 -19.85 24.68 21.23
N GLU A 787 -19.05 25.51 21.89
CA GLU A 787 -18.05 25.00 22.85
C GLU A 787 -18.38 25.63 24.22
N GLN A 788 -18.07 24.89 25.30
CA GLN A 788 -18.39 25.22 26.70
C GLN A 788 -19.87 25.07 27.14
N SER A 789 -20.23 23.87 27.59
CA SER A 789 -21.14 23.71 28.74
C SER A 789 -20.97 22.32 29.38
N ALA A 790 -19.92 22.17 30.20
CA ALA A 790 -19.77 21.03 31.13
C ALA A 790 -18.81 21.40 32.28
N LYS A 791 -19.12 22.47 33.02
CA LYS A 791 -18.53 22.75 34.34
C LYS A 791 -19.60 23.29 35.28
N GLU A 792 -19.40 22.97 36.56
CA GLU A 792 -20.14 23.46 37.73
C GLU A 792 -21.61 23.01 37.87
N THR A 793 -21.81 21.94 38.65
CA THR A 793 -22.39 22.11 39.99
C THR A 793 -22.19 20.85 40.85
N LEU A 794 -21.44 20.98 41.95
CA LEU A 794 -21.85 20.60 43.32
C LEU A 794 -20.64 20.66 44.26
N VAL A 795 -20.74 21.54 45.25
CA VAL A 795 -19.94 21.56 46.48
C VAL A 795 -20.93 21.47 47.62
N GLU A 796 -20.67 20.59 48.60
CA GLU A 796 -20.84 20.90 50.02
C GLU A 796 -20.06 19.87 50.89
N PRO A 797 -19.58 20.25 52.09
CA PRO A 797 -18.65 19.46 52.89
C PRO A 797 -19.31 18.67 54.04
N GLY A 798 -18.69 17.56 54.48
CA GLY A 798 -19.15 16.77 55.63
C GLY A 798 -18.03 15.92 56.26
N SER A 799 -18.06 15.75 57.58
CA SER A 799 -16.93 15.28 58.41
C SER A 799 -16.97 13.81 58.84
N PHE A 800 -15.78 13.21 59.00
CA PHE A 800 -15.39 12.12 59.93
C PHE A 800 -16.39 10.98 60.28
N SER A 801 -16.02 9.72 59.97
CA SER A 801 -15.79 8.68 61.01
C SER A 801 -14.97 7.48 60.48
N GLN A 802 -14.51 6.63 61.40
CA GLN A 802 -13.58 5.50 61.16
C GLN A 802 -14.23 4.21 60.59
N GLN A 803 -13.34 3.31 60.15
CA GLN A 803 -13.23 1.87 60.50
C GLN A 803 -13.42 0.79 59.40
N ASN A 804 -12.45 -0.13 59.42
CA ASN A 804 -12.39 -1.46 58.79
C ASN A 804 -12.38 -1.52 57.24
N GLY A 805 -11.56 -2.35 56.59
CA GLY A 805 -10.66 -3.39 57.09
C GLY A 805 -10.82 -4.68 56.29
N GLY A 806 -9.98 -4.89 55.28
CA GLY A 806 -10.04 -6.08 54.41
C GLY A 806 -8.76 -6.26 53.59
N GLN A 807 -8.06 -7.38 53.79
CA GLN A 807 -6.86 -7.73 53.04
C GLN A 807 -7.18 -8.13 51.59
N PRO A 808 -6.33 -7.80 50.60
CA PRO A 808 -6.41 -8.34 49.26
C PRO A 808 -5.89 -9.80 49.21
N ARG A 809 -6.45 -10.61 48.30
CA ARG A 809 -5.92 -11.94 47.95
C ARG A 809 -4.68 -11.79 47.06
N PRO A 810 -3.66 -12.66 47.17
CA PRO A 810 -2.47 -12.58 46.33
C PRO A 810 -2.78 -12.90 44.86
N ALA A 811 -2.09 -12.19 43.96
CA ALA A 811 -2.12 -12.47 42.52
C ALA A 811 -1.27 -13.70 42.19
N LEU A 812 -1.57 -14.34 41.06
CA LEU A 812 -0.80 -15.47 40.53
C LEU A 812 0.54 -15.01 39.96
N ASP A 813 1.57 -15.79 40.26
CA ASP A 813 2.94 -15.61 39.83
C ASP A 813 3.08 -15.75 38.30
N THR A 814 3.49 -14.67 37.63
CA THR A 814 3.92 -14.69 36.23
C THR A 814 5.44 -14.62 36.20
N GLY A 815 6.08 -15.78 36.03
CA GLY A 815 7.53 -15.90 36.03
C GLY A 815 8.21 -14.98 35.00
N TYR A 816 8.90 -13.96 35.51
CA TYR A 816 9.82 -13.12 34.74
C TYR A 816 11.25 -13.51 35.07
N GLU A 817 11.94 -14.18 34.15
CA GLU A 817 13.40 -14.26 34.21
C GLU A 817 14.00 -12.99 33.61
N THR A 818 14.58 -12.15 34.47
CA THR A 818 15.42 -11.02 34.07
C THR A 818 16.88 -11.47 34.01
N GLU A 819 17.40 -11.73 32.80
CA GLU A 819 18.85 -11.87 32.61
C GLU A 819 19.55 -10.51 32.67
N GLN A 820 20.72 -10.46 33.33
CA GLN A 820 21.46 -9.24 33.60
C GLN A 820 22.33 -8.80 32.41
N ASP A 821 22.26 -7.52 32.05
CA ASP A 821 23.17 -6.88 31.09
C ASP A 821 24.64 -6.97 31.57
N THR A 822 25.48 -7.70 30.83
CA THR A 822 26.95 -7.65 30.96
C THR A 822 27.61 -7.22 29.65
N MET A 823 27.87 -5.92 29.52
CA MET A 823 28.69 -5.39 28.43
C MET A 823 30.17 -5.70 28.66
N ALA A 824 30.74 -6.61 27.87
CA ALA A 824 32.17 -6.90 27.84
C ALA A 824 32.82 -6.37 26.56
N SER A 825 33.20 -5.08 26.54
CA SER A 825 34.09 -4.56 25.50
C SER A 825 35.52 -5.08 25.72
N ARG A 826 36.03 -5.89 24.79
CA ARG A 826 37.46 -6.17 24.65
C ARG A 826 37.98 -5.57 23.36
N VAL A 827 38.92 -4.63 23.48
CA VAL A 827 39.70 -4.08 22.38
C VAL A 827 40.93 -4.97 22.18
N PRO A 828 41.23 -5.44 20.96
CA PRO A 828 42.54 -5.98 20.62
C PRO A 828 43.48 -4.83 20.26
N THR A 829 44.63 -4.74 20.94
CA THR A 829 45.76 -3.93 20.50
C THR A 829 46.84 -4.85 19.93
N ASP A 830 47.12 -4.73 18.64
CA ASP A 830 48.26 -5.41 18.01
C ASP A 830 49.59 -4.83 18.50
N ARG A 831 50.53 -5.72 18.84
CA ARG A 831 51.96 -5.46 18.67
C ARG A 831 52.76 -6.75 18.67
N GLU A 832 53.36 -7.04 17.52
CA GLU A 832 54.52 -7.93 17.45
C GLU A 832 55.71 -7.22 18.12
N ASP A 833 56.45 -7.91 19.01
CA ASP A 833 57.87 -8.22 18.76
C ASP A 833 58.53 -9.14 19.82
N SER A 834 59.19 -10.17 19.30
CA SER A 834 60.49 -10.74 19.70
C SER A 834 60.93 -11.06 21.16
N GLN A 835 60.96 -12.39 21.44
CA GLN A 835 62.11 -13.21 21.93
C GLN A 835 62.66 -13.14 23.39
N ARG A 836 62.71 -14.34 24.01
CA ARG A 836 63.73 -14.94 24.93
C ARG A 836 64.22 -14.20 26.20
N LEU A 837 64.06 -14.85 27.37
CA LEU A 837 65.15 -15.56 28.09
C LEU A 837 64.59 -16.44 29.24
N ASP A 838 65.40 -17.40 29.72
CA ASP A 838 65.05 -18.40 30.76
C ASP A 838 65.53 -18.03 32.19
N ASP A 839 65.14 -18.87 33.16
CA ASP A 839 65.70 -19.14 34.52
C ASP A 839 65.42 -18.21 35.74
N LEU A 840 64.49 -18.69 36.60
CA LEU A 840 64.62 -19.03 38.07
C LEU A 840 65.20 -18.03 39.12
N PRO A 841 64.93 -18.18 40.45
CA PRO A 841 63.86 -18.90 41.17
C PRO A 841 63.16 -18.04 42.30
N ALA A 842 62.33 -18.69 43.12
CA ALA A 842 61.42 -18.11 44.13
C ALA A 842 62.05 -17.55 45.43
N ARG A 843 61.27 -16.72 46.16
CA ARG A 843 61.38 -16.53 47.62
C ARG A 843 60.06 -16.06 48.26
N ASP A 844 59.84 -16.43 49.52
CA ASP A 844 58.57 -16.36 50.27
C ASP A 844 58.21 -14.98 50.87
N GLY A 845 56.92 -14.81 51.24
CA GLY A 845 56.51 -13.85 52.29
C GLY A 845 55.12 -13.20 52.07
N PRO A 846 54.12 -13.38 52.95
CA PRO A 846 52.74 -12.91 52.75
C PRO A 846 52.40 -11.63 53.53
N PHE A 847 51.24 -11.00 53.24
CA PHE A 847 50.22 -10.63 54.25
C PHE A 847 48.89 -10.20 53.59
N ASP A 848 47.79 -10.82 54.03
CA ASP A 848 46.40 -10.45 53.69
C ASP A 848 45.92 -9.22 54.47
N VAL A 849 45.04 -8.43 53.85
CA VAL A 849 43.99 -7.66 54.58
C VAL A 849 42.66 -7.76 53.82
N LYS A 850 41.74 -8.58 54.35
CA LYS A 850 40.31 -8.51 54.03
C LYS A 850 39.66 -7.33 54.77
N CYS A 851 38.70 -6.67 54.12
CA CYS A 851 37.59 -6.01 54.81
C CYS A 851 36.31 -6.20 54.00
N GLU A 852 35.28 -6.72 54.67
CA GLU A 852 33.94 -6.96 54.12
C GLU A 852 33.08 -5.69 54.29
N LEU A 853 32.27 -5.34 53.29
CA LEU A 853 31.22 -4.33 53.45
C LEU A 853 29.88 -5.04 53.71
N LYS A 854 29.27 -4.78 54.87
CA LYS A 854 27.93 -5.27 55.21
C LYS A 854 26.86 -4.33 54.68
N TYR A 855 25.71 -4.92 54.34
CA TYR A 855 24.45 -4.20 54.14
C TYR A 855 24.00 -3.54 55.45
N ALA A 856 23.27 -2.43 55.32
CA ALA A 856 22.56 -1.79 56.42
C ALA A 856 21.06 -1.83 56.10
N ASP A 857 20.29 -2.42 57.01
CA ASP A 857 18.85 -2.22 57.14
C ASP A 857 18.57 -1.37 58.40
N SER A 858 17.39 -0.75 58.41
CA SER A 858 16.90 0.15 59.44
C SER A 858 16.52 -0.54 60.76
N ASP A 859 16.48 0.22 61.85
CA ASP A 859 15.21 0.51 62.57
C ASP A 859 15.40 1.60 63.65
N ALA A 860 14.31 2.00 64.29
CA ALA A 860 14.14 3.29 64.97
C ALA A 860 14.04 3.21 66.53
N ASP A 861 13.70 4.35 67.14
CA ASP A 861 13.41 4.61 68.56
C ASP A 861 14.63 4.53 69.53
N GLY A 862 14.76 5.38 70.56
CA GLY A 862 13.98 6.54 71.00
C GLY A 862 14.67 7.25 72.19
N ASP A 863 14.09 8.37 72.64
CA ASP A 863 14.53 9.32 73.70
C ASP A 863 15.79 10.20 73.42
#